data_AF-A0A9P0M3N9-F1
#
_entry.id   AF-A0A9P0M3N9-F1
#
_cell.length_a   1.000
_cell.length_b   1.000
_cell.length_c   1.000
_cell.angle_alpha   90.00
_cell.angle_beta   90.00
_cell.angle_gamma   90.00
#
_symmetry.space_group_name_H-M   'P 1'
#
loop_
_entity.id
_entity.type
_entity.pdbx_description
1 polymer ?
#
loop_
_entity_poly.entity_id
_entity_poly.type
_entity_poly.pdbx_seq_one_letter_code
_entity_poly.pdbx_strand_id
1 'polypeptide(L)'
;MPLVLSMIVPFQSIRLAVMYWAAILVSISTLFTLIYSLPYFDNTSYQVTCEVTKYPFLNKTTRSFGKWAGLEKHRNKNPDEQIITIIAWETAFVLVSCLRNVVIAVQKISRLQRGLSPDPPSVMFPEVTFREADINLKNYIKYVMNYGFYRMGYEISMTMIVIVIVLRMDGFAIMYSVWLCLLLILRRSVIRWIWIVFVTFVALSIIWQYVMAIGLPPTLCMEYEWETRTYYWTVAQDFWFLVDNYHPPPIRKLIPESILLMFASQQLMCFWAEIKTSRNKIDYDGGSNDSIIHHFEKPGFVIPVADFTTYTTSYLDLAKRIFINMSYWGCMWLVFLGSVNRANIFSIIYLCYVFIYLWHGLNIYYKPLPLILKYWNHLIVQNILIIVMKTGMQVIGCFYMTIIPMEYCGFIKLFGIGCVRNFEHSEYFDNLHKGIEICRVSKSEMAGVEWDAAIFFFLMIQRRVFCSYNFFHIVNDAKAQHVLSARGANILDELYATRIKKMKDDERKVRQAVETKLTKLVNNQKKLQGAYYKNNIVTHKMAIRSADYYMFDDNETDVEEQRSFKQRDEEDLTKRKRGRRNLISLFGDMVDSNMRTAVKKYWNTAPNRKGVTQRDEGGPYGFGERVIYFFKFIWAALDVLIVSATEFLGRYTMTYDMVRDVLNKERRQLKEQTDYDVGVRVEGWWLPRASFEGLVKNSKLPRPRRPPKEMSSTDLPAIMKLMKALWVIIVARSDLLCYVCVIMNQIMQCQLITIPLSIMVYLWGMLSNPRPSKTFWIIMIGYVELVILLKCIFQFEMMPGNNRPNAKTEYGPLEIVNPFFPSKFMGLLTMNLYYIWEMFILMAIVIHRYYLTNIGLWSTVTTSILPHSLDGLYAMQGGELVKVAQNTPTGSTTDEYIVRSIKTSTLDLILLSFKTIFFHYAISFRQFHQRLLMHVYQEASDYYTVMFFFDFCAFATITTLFPVFSEYEPTASVWTYVSTSVIPVRYVMVVFLHFICILIDRAIYLQRSLVLKLVYHFLHVAFVHIWMFVLIPNFINGRMAIEQPAIVAYYIFRCIYLLISAQQIRVGYPSRIWGFYCFHKCGIWNYVNIQGYLLIPFLFELRSSFDWMFTDTSMSIFDWFRMEDIYTSVFKVKCLRGIEDDLMGIPAVKKKLIYKCVYGISLLIFLIILIWFPVMVYSWGRVAGQSNRPSAATLKFQFGDAEPIYENKADLYA
;
A
#
# COMPACT_ATOMS: atom_id res chain seq x y z
N MET A 1 29.94 -8.06 -38.39
CA MET A 1 29.50 -9.22 -39.18
C MET A 1 30.05 -10.57 -38.73
N PRO A 2 31.37 -10.78 -38.65
CA PRO A 2 31.93 -12.12 -38.36
C PRO A 2 31.56 -12.61 -36.96
N LEU A 3 31.63 -11.71 -35.97
CA LEU A 3 31.24 -11.99 -34.59
C LEU A 3 29.78 -12.45 -34.47
N VAL A 4 28.86 -11.84 -35.22
CA VAL A 4 27.44 -12.19 -35.24
C VAL A 4 27.22 -13.61 -35.78
N LEU A 5 27.87 -13.94 -36.90
CA LEU A 5 27.81 -15.29 -37.48
C LEU A 5 28.41 -16.35 -36.56
N SER A 6 29.49 -16.01 -35.84
CA SER A 6 30.10 -16.93 -34.87
C SER A 6 29.17 -17.30 -33.71
N MET A 7 28.23 -16.43 -33.34
CA MET A 7 27.28 -16.69 -32.24
C MET A 7 26.23 -17.76 -32.58
N ILE A 8 26.05 -18.10 -33.86
CA ILE A 8 25.15 -19.18 -34.31
C ILE A 8 25.78 -20.55 -34.05
N VAL A 9 27.11 -20.63 -34.08
CA VAL A 9 27.86 -21.89 -34.08
C VAL A 9 28.04 -22.39 -32.63
N PRO A 10 27.70 -23.66 -32.32
CA PRO A 10 27.80 -24.19 -30.96
C PRO A 10 29.26 -24.42 -30.52
N PHE A 11 30.18 -24.61 -31.47
CA PHE A 11 31.58 -24.91 -31.20
C PHE A 11 32.34 -23.69 -30.67
N GLN A 12 32.91 -23.84 -29.47
CA GLN A 12 33.70 -22.80 -28.81
C GLN A 12 34.99 -22.45 -29.59
N SER A 13 35.62 -23.43 -30.24
CA SER A 13 36.86 -23.23 -31.01
C SER A 13 36.66 -22.29 -32.20
N ILE A 14 35.52 -22.38 -32.88
CA ILE A 14 35.19 -21.51 -34.02
C ILE A 14 34.93 -20.08 -33.54
N ARG A 15 34.18 -19.92 -32.42
CA ARG A 15 33.96 -18.60 -31.80
C ARG A 15 35.27 -17.92 -31.41
N LEU A 16 36.22 -18.68 -30.86
CA LEU A 16 37.55 -18.19 -30.50
C LEU A 16 38.33 -17.72 -31.73
N ALA A 17 38.38 -18.54 -32.78
CA ALA A 17 39.06 -18.18 -34.02
C ALA A 17 38.51 -16.88 -34.63
N VAL A 18 37.18 -16.71 -34.65
CA VAL A 18 36.54 -15.50 -35.16
C VAL A 18 36.82 -14.28 -34.28
N MET A 19 36.86 -14.43 -32.95
CA MET A 19 37.24 -13.31 -32.06
C MET A 19 38.69 -12.86 -32.30
N TYR A 20 39.63 -13.78 -32.50
CA TYR A 20 41.01 -13.42 -32.81
C TYR A 20 41.12 -12.72 -34.16
N TRP A 21 40.41 -13.20 -35.16
CA TRP A 21 40.36 -12.55 -36.47
C TRP A 21 39.76 -11.14 -36.37
N ALA A 22 38.70 -10.95 -35.57
CA ALA A 22 38.13 -9.64 -35.31
C ALA A 22 39.08 -8.69 -34.58
N ALA A 23 39.83 -9.18 -33.57
CA ALA A 23 40.82 -8.37 -32.86
C ALA A 23 41.94 -7.88 -33.79
N ILE A 24 42.39 -8.74 -34.72
CA ILE A 24 43.36 -8.36 -35.75
C ILE A 24 42.78 -7.26 -36.64
N LEU A 25 41.55 -7.41 -37.13
CA LEU A 25 40.91 -6.38 -37.97
C LEU A 25 40.72 -5.05 -37.24
N VAL A 26 40.32 -5.06 -35.96
CA VAL A 26 40.19 -3.84 -35.15
C VAL A 26 41.56 -3.20 -34.95
N SER A 27 42.61 -3.98 -34.70
CA SER A 27 43.97 -3.41 -34.59
C SER A 27 44.44 -2.75 -35.90
N ILE A 28 44.13 -3.36 -37.06
CA ILE A 28 44.40 -2.78 -38.37
C ILE A 28 43.59 -1.49 -38.56
N SER A 29 42.31 -1.48 -38.20
CA SER A 29 41.44 -0.29 -38.22
C SER A 29 42.02 0.85 -37.38
N THR A 30 42.42 0.58 -36.13
CA THR A 30 43.03 1.59 -35.24
C THR A 30 44.29 2.22 -35.84
N LEU A 31 45.13 1.40 -36.49
CA LEU A 31 46.33 1.88 -37.17
C LEU A 31 45.98 2.77 -38.35
N PHE A 32 44.99 2.38 -39.17
CA PHE A 32 44.52 3.22 -40.28
C PHE A 32 43.92 4.54 -39.80
N THR A 33 43.15 4.55 -38.71
CA THR A 33 42.58 5.77 -38.11
C THR A 33 43.68 6.71 -37.59
N LEU A 34 44.73 6.16 -36.95
CA LEU A 34 45.90 6.93 -36.51
C LEU A 34 46.67 7.52 -37.69
N ILE A 35 46.89 6.74 -38.75
CA ILE A 35 47.57 7.19 -39.98
C ILE A 35 46.75 8.29 -40.66
N TYR A 36 45.44 8.13 -40.78
CA TYR A 36 44.54 9.14 -41.38
C TYR A 36 44.47 10.44 -40.56
N SER A 37 44.69 10.34 -39.24
CA SER A 37 44.73 11.50 -38.33
C SER A 37 45.96 12.40 -38.57
N LEU A 38 47.01 11.90 -39.25
CA LEU A 38 48.19 12.68 -39.60
C LEU A 38 47.81 13.94 -40.40
N PRO A 39 48.55 15.06 -40.24
CA PRO A 39 48.26 16.31 -40.93
C PRO A 39 48.36 16.20 -42.46
N TYR A 40 49.05 15.19 -42.99
CA TYR A 40 49.22 14.94 -44.42
C TYR A 40 47.91 14.62 -45.16
N PHE A 41 46.95 13.96 -44.51
CA PHE A 41 45.67 13.60 -45.12
C PHE A 41 44.64 14.72 -44.90
N ASP A 42 44.30 15.48 -45.95
CA ASP A 42 43.27 16.50 -45.88
C ASP A 42 41.90 15.96 -46.31
N ASN A 43 40.86 16.28 -45.53
CA ASN A 43 39.52 15.72 -45.68
C ASN A 43 38.83 16.20 -46.96
N THR A 44 39.28 17.32 -47.52
CA THR A 44 38.80 17.96 -48.76
C THR A 44 39.09 17.12 -50.01
N SER A 45 40.24 16.44 -50.04
CA SER A 45 40.67 15.59 -51.17
C SER A 45 39.82 14.34 -51.38
N TYR A 46 39.10 13.91 -50.34
CA TYR A 46 38.22 12.74 -50.35
C TYR A 46 36.73 13.10 -50.42
N GLN A 47 36.39 14.37 -50.63
CA GLN A 47 35.01 14.83 -50.80
C GLN A 47 34.56 14.67 -52.25
N VAL A 48 33.43 13.99 -52.43
CA VAL A 48 32.72 13.87 -53.70
C VAL A 48 31.52 14.80 -53.63
N THR A 49 31.39 15.69 -54.61
CA THR A 49 30.21 16.56 -54.76
C THR A 49 29.23 15.91 -55.72
N CYS A 50 28.13 15.39 -55.19
CA CYS A 50 27.05 14.80 -55.98
C CYS A 50 25.99 15.87 -56.29
N GLU A 51 25.59 15.94 -57.55
CA GLU A 51 24.48 16.79 -58.01
C GLU A 51 23.16 16.08 -57.71
N VAL A 52 22.23 16.81 -57.10
CA VAL A 52 21.01 16.23 -56.50
C VAL A 52 19.80 16.64 -57.31
N THR A 53 19.01 15.66 -57.72
CA THR A 53 17.85 15.88 -58.62
C THR A 53 16.52 15.68 -57.92
N LYS A 54 16.46 14.80 -56.91
CA LYS A 54 15.22 14.44 -56.21
C LYS A 54 14.96 15.27 -54.93
N TYR A 55 15.93 16.05 -54.45
CA TYR A 55 15.82 16.86 -53.23
C TYR A 55 15.66 18.37 -53.53
N PRO A 56 14.46 18.96 -53.35
CA PRO A 56 14.14 20.31 -53.84
C PRO A 56 14.71 21.50 -53.03
N PHE A 57 15.45 21.26 -51.94
CA PHE A 57 16.10 22.33 -51.17
C PHE A 57 17.64 22.28 -51.21
N LEU A 58 18.21 21.32 -51.94
CA LEU A 58 19.64 21.09 -51.96
C LEU A 58 20.07 20.59 -53.33
N ASN A 59 20.73 21.44 -54.11
CA ASN A 59 21.14 21.09 -55.49
C ASN A 59 22.48 20.33 -55.52
N LYS A 60 23.30 20.44 -54.48
CA LYS A 60 24.60 19.77 -54.36
C LYS A 60 24.80 19.24 -52.95
N THR A 61 25.20 17.98 -52.83
CA THR A 61 25.65 17.38 -51.56
C THR A 61 27.14 17.09 -51.62
N THR A 62 27.84 17.34 -50.53
CA THR A 62 29.26 16.99 -50.39
C THR A 62 29.38 15.87 -49.38
N ARG A 63 29.96 14.73 -49.80
CA ARG A 63 30.19 13.58 -48.92
C ARG A 63 31.63 13.12 -49.03
N SER A 64 32.20 12.74 -47.89
CA SER A 64 33.56 12.21 -47.85
C SER A 64 33.53 10.68 -47.92
N PHE A 65 34.32 10.12 -48.84
CA PHE A 65 34.57 8.68 -48.87
C PHE A 65 35.28 8.21 -47.59
N GLY A 66 36.16 9.05 -47.02
CA GLY A 66 36.82 8.79 -45.74
C GLY A 66 35.83 8.53 -44.61
N LYS A 67 34.78 9.37 -44.50
CA LYS A 67 33.72 9.17 -43.50
C LYS A 67 32.94 7.87 -43.69
N TRP A 68 32.65 7.46 -44.93
CA TRP A 68 31.98 6.18 -45.22
C TRP A 68 32.85 4.97 -44.84
N ALA A 69 34.16 5.07 -45.05
CA ALA A 69 35.14 4.06 -44.62
C ALA A 69 35.38 4.05 -43.09
N GLY A 70 34.74 4.94 -42.32
CA GLY A 70 34.90 5.05 -40.87
C GLY A 70 36.07 5.94 -40.42
N LEU A 71 36.69 6.68 -41.34
CA LEU A 71 37.84 7.56 -41.07
C LEU A 71 37.36 9.01 -40.93
N GLU A 72 37.27 9.50 -39.70
CA GLU A 72 36.82 10.87 -39.43
C GLU A 72 37.88 11.71 -38.71
N LYS A 73 38.15 12.91 -39.25
CA LYS A 73 39.12 13.88 -38.71
C LYS A 73 38.35 15.07 -38.12
N HIS A 74 38.33 15.20 -36.80
CA HIS A 74 37.68 16.31 -36.09
C HIS A 74 38.70 17.41 -35.76
N ARG A 75 38.44 18.66 -36.17
CA ARG A 75 39.40 19.77 -36.08
C ARG A 75 38.97 20.91 -35.15
N ASN A 76 38.21 20.69 -34.08
CA ASN A 76 37.85 21.80 -33.17
C ASN A 76 37.81 21.49 -31.67
N LYS A 77 38.52 22.36 -30.93
CA LYS A 77 38.77 22.50 -29.46
C LYS A 77 39.24 21.24 -28.71
N ASN A 78 40.55 21.25 -28.39
CA ASN A 78 41.38 20.24 -27.72
C ASN A 78 41.70 18.98 -28.56
N PRO A 79 42.85 18.95 -29.28
CA PRO A 79 43.23 17.84 -30.15
C PRO A 79 43.52 16.53 -29.39
N ASP A 80 44.01 16.59 -28.15
CA ASP A 80 44.50 15.40 -27.42
C ASP A 80 43.37 14.59 -26.75
N GLU A 81 42.30 15.24 -26.27
CA GLU A 81 41.15 14.54 -25.65
C GLU A 81 40.27 13.83 -26.69
N GLN A 82 40.22 14.34 -27.93
CA GLN A 82 39.32 13.82 -28.96
C GLN A 82 39.84 12.57 -29.69
N ILE A 83 41.14 12.44 -29.92
CA ILE A 83 41.71 11.22 -30.54
C ILE A 83 41.55 10.02 -29.61
N ILE A 84 41.78 10.23 -28.31
CA ILE A 84 41.64 9.21 -27.29
C ILE A 84 40.19 8.71 -27.23
N THR A 85 39.20 9.60 -27.28
CA THR A 85 37.78 9.20 -27.21
C THR A 85 37.30 8.41 -28.43
N ILE A 86 37.84 8.67 -29.63
CA ILE A 86 37.50 7.93 -30.85
C ILE A 86 38.05 6.50 -30.78
N ILE A 87 39.31 6.35 -30.40
CA ILE A 87 40.02 5.05 -30.39
C ILE A 87 39.73 4.26 -29.08
N ALA A 88 39.14 4.90 -28.06
CA ALA A 88 38.87 4.30 -26.75
C ALA A 88 38.09 2.98 -26.86
N TRP A 89 37.05 2.91 -27.69
CA TRP A 89 36.24 1.69 -27.80
C TRP A 89 36.94 0.56 -28.56
N GLU A 90 37.70 0.89 -29.61
CA GLU A 90 38.49 -0.08 -30.37
C GLU A 90 39.64 -0.66 -29.52
N THR A 91 40.36 0.21 -28.80
CA THR A 91 41.43 -0.21 -27.86
C THR A 91 40.87 -0.97 -26.67
N ALA A 92 39.73 -0.56 -26.11
CA ALA A 92 39.06 -1.32 -25.06
C ALA A 92 38.70 -2.74 -25.51
N PHE A 93 38.21 -2.92 -26.76
CA PHE A 93 37.90 -4.24 -27.30
C PHE A 93 39.14 -5.14 -27.40
N VAL A 94 40.25 -4.60 -27.93
CA VAL A 94 41.53 -5.33 -28.02
C VAL A 94 42.07 -5.66 -26.61
N LEU A 95 42.03 -4.70 -25.69
CA LEU A 95 42.44 -4.88 -24.30
C LEU A 95 41.64 -6.00 -23.61
N VAL A 96 40.31 -6.01 -23.74
CA VAL A 96 39.45 -7.06 -23.17
C VAL A 96 39.76 -8.43 -23.78
N SER A 97 40.00 -8.48 -25.09
CA SER A 97 40.37 -9.71 -25.79
C SER A 97 41.72 -10.27 -25.30
N CYS A 98 42.71 -9.40 -25.10
CA CYS A 98 44.01 -9.74 -24.52
C CYS A 98 43.87 -10.19 -23.06
N LEU A 99 43.15 -9.43 -22.25
CA LEU A 99 42.94 -9.71 -20.82
C LEU A 99 42.27 -11.07 -20.63
N ARG A 100 41.31 -11.45 -21.47
CA ARG A 100 40.71 -12.79 -21.45
C ARG A 100 41.76 -13.90 -21.63
N ASN A 101 42.67 -13.76 -22.60
CA ASN A 101 43.73 -14.74 -22.82
C ASN A 101 44.70 -14.80 -21.64
N VAL A 102 45.07 -13.64 -21.07
CA VAL A 102 45.89 -13.56 -19.86
C VAL A 102 45.22 -14.30 -18.70
N VAL A 103 43.93 -14.05 -18.46
CA VAL A 103 43.17 -14.72 -17.40
C VAL A 103 43.16 -16.24 -17.60
N ILE A 104 42.93 -16.74 -18.83
CA ILE A 104 42.92 -18.19 -19.11
C ILE A 104 44.31 -18.79 -18.90
N ALA A 105 45.37 -18.13 -19.36
CA ALA A 105 46.74 -18.58 -19.17
C ALA A 105 47.11 -18.64 -17.68
N VAL A 106 46.82 -17.58 -16.92
CA VAL A 106 47.02 -17.51 -15.47
C VAL A 106 46.22 -18.60 -14.75
N GLN A 107 44.96 -18.83 -15.14
CA GLN A 107 44.14 -19.90 -14.56
C GLN A 107 44.74 -21.27 -14.83
N LYS A 108 45.19 -21.56 -16.06
CA LYS A 108 45.81 -22.84 -16.42
C LYS A 108 47.09 -23.08 -15.63
N ILE A 109 47.96 -22.06 -15.53
CA ILE A 109 49.21 -22.13 -14.75
C ILE A 109 48.90 -22.34 -13.26
N SER A 110 47.98 -21.56 -12.69
CA SER A 110 47.62 -21.65 -11.27
C SER A 110 47.01 -23.00 -10.91
N ARG A 111 46.23 -23.61 -11.81
CA ARG A 111 45.65 -24.95 -11.61
C ARG A 111 46.70 -26.05 -11.67
N LEU A 112 47.61 -25.99 -12.64
CA LEU A 112 48.73 -26.93 -12.74
C LEU A 112 49.61 -26.89 -11.48
N GLN A 113 49.93 -25.70 -10.97
CA GLN A 113 50.69 -25.53 -9.73
C GLN A 113 49.98 -26.11 -8.49
N ARG A 114 48.64 -26.12 -8.48
CA ARG A 114 47.81 -26.69 -7.39
C ARG A 114 47.49 -28.17 -7.59
N GLY A 115 48.04 -28.83 -8.61
CA GLY A 115 47.77 -30.24 -8.93
C GLY A 115 46.34 -30.51 -9.45
N LEU A 116 45.63 -29.47 -9.91
CA LEU A 116 44.29 -29.60 -10.49
C LEU A 116 44.35 -29.81 -12.00
N SER A 117 43.27 -30.32 -12.59
CA SER A 117 43.14 -30.46 -14.05
C SER A 117 43.40 -29.13 -14.77
N PRO A 118 44.13 -29.13 -15.91
CA PRO A 118 44.45 -27.90 -16.64
C PRO A 118 43.21 -27.20 -17.18
N ASP A 119 42.15 -27.95 -17.48
CA ASP A 119 40.88 -27.40 -17.93
C ASP A 119 40.06 -26.85 -16.74
N PRO A 120 39.48 -25.65 -16.86
CA PRO A 120 38.61 -25.09 -15.84
C PRO A 120 37.31 -25.90 -15.72
N PRO A 121 36.70 -25.98 -14.52
CA PRO A 121 35.40 -26.60 -14.36
C PRO A 121 34.34 -25.87 -15.19
N SER A 122 33.35 -26.59 -15.69
CA SER A 122 32.28 -26.04 -16.55
C SER A 122 31.37 -25.03 -15.82
N VAL A 123 31.36 -25.06 -14.48
CA VAL A 123 30.56 -24.21 -13.59
C VAL A 123 31.44 -23.56 -12.51
N MET A 124 30.99 -22.41 -11.99
CA MET A 124 31.75 -21.63 -10.99
C MET A 124 31.89 -22.38 -9.65
N PHE A 125 30.84 -23.04 -9.19
CA PHE A 125 30.85 -23.81 -7.93
C PHE A 125 30.43 -25.28 -8.16
N PRO A 126 31.38 -26.21 -8.42
CA PRO A 126 31.04 -27.59 -8.77
C PRO A 126 30.42 -28.41 -7.62
N GLU A 127 30.64 -27.99 -6.37
CA GLU A 127 30.08 -28.66 -5.18
C GLU A 127 28.55 -28.61 -5.14
N VAL A 128 27.92 -27.57 -5.70
CA VAL A 128 26.50 -27.31 -5.50
C VAL A 128 25.66 -27.84 -6.67
N THR A 129 24.94 -28.92 -6.41
CA THR A 129 23.97 -29.54 -7.34
C THR A 129 22.53 -29.14 -7.02
N PHE A 130 21.56 -29.51 -7.88
CA PHE A 130 20.14 -29.25 -7.65
C PHE A 130 19.61 -29.80 -6.31
N ARG A 131 20.12 -30.95 -5.84
CA ARG A 131 19.68 -31.57 -4.58
C ARG A 131 20.12 -30.77 -3.35
N GLU A 132 21.25 -30.09 -3.44
CA GLU A 132 21.83 -29.32 -2.34
C GLU A 132 21.38 -27.85 -2.31
N ALA A 133 20.68 -27.40 -3.35
CA ALA A 133 20.22 -26.03 -3.50
C ALA A 133 19.29 -25.59 -2.36
N ASP A 134 18.51 -26.51 -1.80
CA ASP A 134 17.42 -26.20 -0.86
C ASP A 134 17.80 -26.26 0.62
N ILE A 135 19.05 -26.58 0.95
CA ILE A 135 19.50 -26.72 2.35
C ILE A 135 19.67 -25.35 3.02
N ASN A 136 20.39 -24.44 2.35
CA ASN A 136 20.78 -23.14 2.91
C ASN A 136 20.68 -22.04 1.86
N LEU A 137 20.39 -20.81 2.29
CA LEU A 137 20.34 -19.64 1.39
C LEU A 137 21.66 -19.44 0.63
N LYS A 138 22.80 -19.69 1.28
CA LYS A 138 24.13 -19.61 0.65
C LYS A 138 24.28 -20.60 -0.51
N ASN A 139 23.83 -21.85 -0.32
CA ASN A 139 23.90 -22.88 -1.36
C ASN A 139 22.92 -22.57 -2.49
N TYR A 140 21.72 -22.08 -2.17
CA TYR A 140 20.76 -21.63 -3.16
C TYR A 140 21.33 -20.51 -4.06
N ILE A 141 21.99 -19.50 -3.48
CA ILE A 141 22.61 -18.41 -4.24
C ILE A 141 23.72 -18.95 -5.16
N LYS A 142 24.59 -19.85 -4.65
CA LYS A 142 25.61 -20.51 -5.47
C LYS A 142 24.99 -21.30 -6.63
N TYR A 143 23.90 -22.02 -6.39
CA TYR A 143 23.16 -22.75 -7.41
C TYR A 143 22.58 -21.82 -8.49
N VAL A 144 21.98 -20.69 -8.09
CA VAL A 144 21.45 -19.69 -9.03
C VAL A 144 22.57 -19.08 -9.88
N MET A 145 23.75 -18.82 -9.31
CA MET A 145 24.90 -18.33 -10.07
C MET A 145 25.39 -19.35 -11.11
N ASN A 146 25.34 -20.64 -10.81
CA ASN A 146 25.74 -21.70 -11.77
C ASN A 146 24.68 -21.96 -12.85
N TYR A 147 23.41 -22.15 -12.45
CA TYR A 147 22.37 -22.73 -13.30
C TYR A 147 21.14 -21.83 -13.50
N GLY A 148 21.17 -20.58 -13.05
CA GLY A 148 20.05 -19.65 -13.13
C GLY A 148 19.55 -19.45 -14.57
N PHE A 149 20.46 -19.20 -15.52
CA PHE A 149 20.10 -19.06 -16.94
C PHE A 149 19.66 -20.39 -17.57
N TYR A 150 20.24 -21.53 -17.18
CA TYR A 150 19.75 -22.84 -17.66
C TYR A 150 18.30 -23.13 -17.25
N ARG A 151 17.87 -22.63 -16.08
CA ARG A 151 16.50 -22.83 -15.58
C ARG A 151 15.49 -21.81 -16.13
N MET A 152 15.87 -20.53 -16.24
CA MET A 152 14.97 -19.41 -16.59
C MET A 152 15.28 -18.75 -17.95
N GLY A 153 16.26 -19.25 -18.71
CA GLY A 153 16.77 -18.59 -19.90
C GLY A 153 15.75 -18.46 -21.02
N TYR A 154 14.81 -19.41 -21.15
CA TYR A 154 13.72 -19.33 -22.12
C TYR A 154 12.77 -18.17 -21.79
N GLU A 155 12.36 -18.06 -20.53
CA GLU A 155 11.50 -16.99 -20.04
C GLU A 155 12.18 -15.62 -20.19
N ILE A 156 13.47 -15.52 -19.83
CA ILE A 156 14.29 -14.30 -20.02
C ILE A 156 14.38 -13.93 -21.50
N SER A 157 14.64 -14.89 -22.38
CA SER A 157 14.77 -14.66 -23.82
C SER A 157 13.45 -14.17 -24.43
N MET A 158 12.31 -14.75 -24.00
CA MET A 158 10.98 -14.29 -24.44
C MET A 158 10.69 -12.85 -24.02
N THR A 159 11.02 -12.50 -22.77
CA THR A 159 10.89 -11.12 -22.30
C THR A 159 11.80 -10.17 -23.07
N MET A 160 13.02 -10.59 -23.42
CA MET A 160 13.91 -9.79 -24.26
C MET A 160 13.36 -9.56 -25.67
N ILE A 161 12.66 -10.52 -26.27
CA ILE A 161 11.96 -10.31 -27.56
C ILE A 161 10.93 -9.20 -27.41
N VAL A 162 10.12 -9.22 -26.34
CA VAL A 162 9.14 -8.16 -26.07
C VAL A 162 9.82 -6.81 -25.85
N ILE A 163 10.93 -6.75 -25.10
CA ILE A 163 11.71 -5.52 -24.90
C ILE A 163 12.22 -4.97 -26.23
N VAL A 164 12.70 -5.82 -27.15
CA VAL A 164 13.10 -5.39 -28.50
C VAL A 164 11.91 -4.80 -29.26
N ILE A 165 10.75 -5.44 -29.22
CA ILE A 165 9.52 -4.94 -29.85
C ILE A 165 9.18 -3.54 -29.32
N VAL A 166 9.21 -3.35 -28.00
CA VAL A 166 8.88 -2.07 -27.32
C VAL A 166 9.88 -0.96 -27.63
N LEU A 167 11.18 -1.28 -27.70
CA LEU A 167 12.20 -0.27 -27.92
C LEU A 167 12.25 0.17 -29.38
N ARG A 168 12.13 -0.78 -30.32
CA ARG A 168 12.26 -0.52 -31.76
C ARG A 168 11.02 0.11 -32.38
N MET A 169 9.84 -0.48 -32.13
CA MET A 169 8.55 0.07 -32.57
C MET A 169 8.56 0.39 -34.08
N ASP A 170 9.01 -0.56 -34.90
CA ASP A 170 9.22 -0.42 -36.35
C ASP A 170 8.76 -1.69 -37.10
N GLY A 171 9.01 -1.79 -38.41
CA GLY A 171 8.64 -2.96 -39.21
C GLY A 171 9.25 -4.28 -38.71
N PHE A 172 10.49 -4.24 -38.18
CA PHE A 172 11.12 -5.40 -37.58
C PHE A 172 10.44 -5.82 -36.27
N ALA A 173 9.93 -4.86 -35.49
CA ALA A 173 9.13 -5.17 -34.30
C ALA A 173 7.89 -6.00 -34.64
N ILE A 174 7.23 -5.76 -35.79
CA ILE A 174 6.12 -6.60 -36.26
C ILE A 174 6.59 -8.02 -36.59
N MET A 175 7.75 -8.17 -37.24
CA MET A 175 8.32 -9.50 -37.50
C MET A 175 8.63 -10.26 -36.20
N TYR A 176 9.21 -9.57 -35.22
CA TYR A 176 9.48 -10.17 -33.90
C TYR A 176 8.20 -10.49 -33.13
N SER A 177 7.11 -9.73 -33.30
CA SER A 177 5.82 -10.03 -32.65
C SER A 177 5.17 -11.28 -33.25
N VAL A 178 5.32 -11.53 -34.56
CA VAL A 178 4.92 -12.79 -35.20
C VAL A 178 5.74 -13.97 -34.68
N TRP A 179 7.07 -13.82 -34.58
CA TRP A 179 7.93 -14.84 -33.98
C TRP A 179 7.56 -15.14 -32.53
N LEU A 180 7.24 -14.12 -31.73
CA LEU A 180 6.80 -14.27 -30.35
C LEU A 180 5.52 -15.12 -30.25
N CYS A 181 4.52 -14.83 -31.09
CA CYS A 181 3.28 -15.62 -31.16
C CYS A 181 3.56 -17.08 -31.52
N LEU A 182 4.38 -17.33 -32.54
CA LEU A 182 4.73 -18.67 -32.98
C LEU A 182 5.44 -19.47 -31.88
N LEU A 183 6.42 -18.87 -31.21
CA LEU A 183 7.21 -19.55 -30.19
C LEU A 183 6.40 -19.89 -28.92
N LEU A 184 5.33 -19.16 -28.61
CA LEU A 184 4.52 -19.38 -27.40
C LEU A 184 3.40 -20.42 -27.58
N ILE A 185 2.91 -20.63 -28.81
CA ILE A 185 1.91 -21.65 -29.12
C ILE A 185 2.52 -23.07 -29.05
N LEU A 186 3.80 -23.18 -29.39
CA LEU A 186 4.48 -24.46 -29.54
C LEU A 186 4.85 -25.10 -28.19
N ARG A 187 4.92 -26.44 -28.19
CA ARG A 187 5.41 -27.20 -27.02
C ARG A 187 6.94 -27.15 -26.96
N ARG A 188 7.51 -27.23 -25.74
CA ARG A 188 8.97 -27.17 -25.50
C ARG A 188 9.77 -28.18 -26.35
N SER A 189 9.22 -29.36 -26.60
CA SER A 189 9.85 -30.38 -27.44
C SER A 189 10.09 -29.92 -28.88
N VAL A 190 9.14 -29.14 -29.44
CA VAL A 190 9.23 -28.59 -30.80
C VAL A 190 10.06 -27.30 -30.80
N ILE A 191 9.91 -26.47 -29.75
CA ILE A 191 10.66 -25.21 -29.60
C ILE A 191 12.17 -25.44 -29.70
N ARG A 192 12.72 -26.51 -29.09
CA ARG A 192 14.16 -26.81 -29.12
C ARG A 192 14.75 -26.84 -30.54
N TRP A 193 13.96 -27.24 -31.54
CA TRP A 193 14.38 -27.29 -32.95
C TRP A 193 14.13 -25.96 -33.67
N ILE A 194 12.93 -25.38 -33.51
CA ILE A 194 12.56 -24.11 -34.14
C ILE A 194 13.44 -22.96 -33.62
N TRP A 195 13.97 -23.06 -32.40
CA TRP A 195 14.88 -22.08 -31.82
C TRP A 195 16.15 -21.86 -32.67
N ILE A 196 16.63 -22.89 -33.38
CA ILE A 196 17.77 -22.76 -34.29
C ILE A 196 17.41 -21.79 -35.41
N VAL A 197 16.22 -21.98 -36.02
CA VAL A 197 15.71 -21.12 -37.10
C VAL A 197 15.53 -19.69 -36.61
N PHE A 198 15.02 -19.51 -35.39
CA PHE A 198 14.85 -18.19 -34.79
C PHE A 198 16.20 -17.48 -34.59
N VAL A 199 17.21 -18.14 -34.00
CA VAL A 199 18.54 -17.53 -33.79
C VAL A 199 19.19 -17.17 -35.13
N THR A 200 19.06 -18.02 -36.15
CA THR A 200 19.56 -17.71 -37.49
C THR A 200 18.85 -16.50 -38.10
N PHE A 201 17.53 -16.38 -37.91
CA PHE A 201 16.75 -15.23 -38.36
C PHE A 201 17.24 -13.93 -37.70
N VAL A 202 17.43 -13.91 -36.37
CA VAL A 202 17.94 -12.71 -35.66
C VAL A 202 19.32 -12.32 -36.16
N ALA A 203 20.22 -13.28 -36.33
CA ALA A 203 21.57 -13.01 -36.83
C ALA A 203 21.56 -12.44 -38.25
N LEU A 204 20.78 -13.01 -39.17
CA LEU A 204 20.63 -12.52 -40.54
C LEU A 204 19.94 -11.15 -40.60
N SER A 205 18.96 -10.90 -39.73
CA SER A 205 18.30 -9.60 -39.57
C SER A 205 19.30 -8.50 -39.22
N ILE A 206 20.15 -8.72 -38.21
CA ILE A 206 21.17 -7.75 -37.80
C ILE A 206 22.18 -7.49 -38.93
N ILE A 207 22.57 -8.55 -39.65
CA ILE A 207 23.48 -8.43 -40.79
C ILE A 207 22.86 -7.52 -41.86
N TRP A 208 21.61 -7.79 -42.23
CA TRP A 208 20.86 -7.02 -43.21
C TRP A 208 20.69 -5.55 -42.81
N GLN A 209 20.23 -5.29 -41.59
CA GLN A 209 20.01 -3.93 -41.09
C GLN A 209 21.32 -3.12 -41.06
N TYR A 210 22.44 -3.73 -40.66
CA TYR A 210 23.71 -3.03 -40.65
C TYR A 210 24.21 -2.71 -42.07
N VAL A 211 23.98 -3.59 -43.06
CA VAL A 211 24.28 -3.29 -44.47
C VAL A 211 23.43 -2.10 -44.96
N MET A 212 22.14 -2.06 -44.61
CA MET A 212 21.26 -0.94 -44.92
C MET A 212 21.66 0.37 -44.23
N ALA A 213 22.21 0.32 -43.02
CA ALA A 213 22.72 1.50 -42.33
C ALA A 213 24.00 2.07 -42.97
N ILE A 214 24.85 1.24 -43.57
CA ILE A 214 26.08 1.68 -44.24
C ILE A 214 25.76 2.30 -45.61
N GLY A 215 24.88 1.66 -46.37
CA GLY A 215 24.55 2.08 -47.74
C GLY A 215 25.70 1.91 -48.74
N LEU A 216 25.45 2.32 -49.98
CA LEU A 216 26.45 2.31 -51.05
C LEU A 216 27.52 3.40 -50.85
N PRO A 217 28.75 3.20 -51.36
CA PRO A 217 29.81 4.18 -51.23
C PRO A 217 29.44 5.51 -51.92
N PRO A 218 29.77 6.66 -51.30
CA PRO A 218 29.36 7.98 -51.78
C PRO A 218 29.95 8.36 -53.15
N THR A 219 30.98 7.65 -53.63
CA THR A 219 31.58 7.84 -54.95
C THR A 219 30.63 7.51 -56.11
N LEU A 220 29.60 6.70 -55.87
CA LEU A 220 28.66 6.28 -56.90
C LEU A 220 27.56 7.32 -57.18
N CYS A 221 27.39 8.34 -56.33
CA CYS A 221 26.37 9.40 -56.45
C CYS A 221 24.97 8.91 -56.90
N MET A 222 24.56 7.72 -56.46
CA MET A 222 23.25 7.16 -56.80
C MET A 222 22.21 7.57 -55.75
N GLU A 223 21.10 8.15 -56.23
CA GLU A 223 19.91 8.44 -55.44
C GLU A 223 18.94 7.24 -55.48
N TYR A 224 18.51 6.73 -54.33
CA TYR A 224 17.56 5.62 -54.28
C TYR A 224 16.16 6.07 -54.73
N GLU A 225 15.32 5.13 -55.16
CA GLU A 225 13.98 5.44 -55.67
C GLU A 225 13.05 5.99 -54.59
N TRP A 226 13.23 5.55 -53.34
CA TRP A 226 12.43 5.98 -52.19
C TRP A 226 12.88 7.31 -51.57
N GLU A 227 13.89 7.99 -52.10
CA GLU A 227 14.39 9.30 -51.59
C GLU A 227 13.53 10.50 -52.01
N THR A 228 12.31 10.26 -52.50
CA THR A 228 11.40 11.32 -52.94
C THR A 228 10.73 12.03 -51.75
N ARG A 229 10.66 13.37 -51.80
CA ARG A 229 10.21 14.27 -50.72
C ARG A 229 8.70 14.22 -50.44
N THR A 230 8.15 13.05 -50.16
CA THR A 230 6.81 12.93 -49.55
C THR A 230 6.94 12.51 -48.09
N TYR A 231 6.05 13.01 -47.24
CA TYR A 231 5.94 12.59 -45.84
C TYR A 231 5.88 11.06 -45.70
N TYR A 232 5.19 10.38 -46.61
CA TYR A 232 5.06 8.92 -46.58
C TYR A 232 6.38 8.20 -46.78
N TRP A 233 7.19 8.63 -47.76
CA TRP A 233 8.47 7.97 -48.05
C TRP A 233 9.50 8.20 -46.94
N THR A 234 9.56 9.39 -46.34
CA THR A 234 10.47 9.64 -45.20
C THR A 234 10.07 8.86 -43.95
N VAL A 235 8.78 8.71 -43.70
CA VAL A 235 8.27 7.81 -42.64
C VAL A 235 8.54 6.33 -42.98
N ALA A 236 8.34 5.93 -44.24
CA ALA A 236 8.58 4.56 -44.69
C ALA A 236 10.05 4.14 -44.52
N GLN A 237 10.97 5.05 -44.78
CA GLN A 237 12.40 4.83 -44.62
C GLN A 237 12.77 4.51 -43.17
N ASP A 238 12.35 5.35 -42.21
CA ASP A 238 12.63 5.11 -40.79
C ASP A 238 11.89 3.86 -40.26
N PHE A 239 10.67 3.60 -40.73
CA PHE A 239 9.87 2.45 -40.31
C PHE A 239 10.41 1.10 -40.80
N TRP A 240 10.89 1.03 -42.04
CA TRP A 240 11.45 -0.21 -42.61
C TRP A 240 12.97 -0.31 -42.49
N PHE A 241 13.61 0.69 -41.87
CA PHE A 241 15.07 0.78 -41.73
C PHE A 241 15.76 0.72 -43.11
N LEU A 242 15.26 1.50 -44.07
CA LEU A 242 15.84 1.60 -45.41
C LEU A 242 17.04 2.56 -45.41
N VAL A 243 17.94 2.36 -46.37
CA VAL A 243 19.08 3.25 -46.59
C VAL A 243 18.59 4.62 -47.05
N ASP A 244 19.11 5.68 -46.44
CA ASP A 244 18.94 7.07 -46.87
C ASP A 244 20.29 7.77 -46.83
N ASN A 245 20.56 8.46 -47.93
CA ASN A 245 21.72 9.29 -48.15
C ASN A 245 21.69 10.56 -47.26
N TYR A 246 20.52 11.15 -46.98
CA TYR A 246 20.39 12.46 -46.32
C TYR A 246 20.12 12.37 -44.82
N HIS A 247 19.23 11.46 -44.41
CA HIS A 247 18.88 11.19 -43.02
C HIS A 247 19.06 9.70 -42.71
N PRO A 248 20.30 9.24 -42.45
CA PRO A 248 20.59 7.83 -42.28
C PRO A 248 19.88 7.24 -41.05
N PRO A 249 19.43 5.97 -41.12
CA PRO A 249 18.68 5.35 -40.04
C PRO A 249 19.54 5.23 -38.76
N PRO A 250 18.99 5.49 -37.57
CA PRO A 250 19.76 5.54 -36.34
C PRO A 250 20.30 4.15 -35.94
N ILE A 251 21.63 3.98 -36.02
CA ILE A 251 22.34 2.73 -35.71
C ILE A 251 22.09 2.22 -34.28
N ARG A 252 21.77 3.13 -33.34
CA ARG A 252 21.45 2.78 -31.95
C ARG A 252 20.26 1.81 -31.82
N LYS A 253 19.36 1.75 -32.82
CA LYS A 253 18.25 0.78 -32.89
C LYS A 253 18.71 -0.69 -32.95
N LEU A 254 19.96 -0.98 -33.33
CA LEU A 254 20.51 -2.35 -33.42
C LEU A 254 21.00 -2.91 -32.07
N ILE A 255 21.20 -2.06 -31.05
CA ILE A 255 21.73 -2.48 -29.75
C ILE A 255 20.80 -3.50 -29.06
N PRO A 256 19.48 -3.27 -28.95
CA PRO A 256 18.57 -4.23 -28.33
C PRO A 256 18.53 -5.59 -29.04
N GLU A 257 18.61 -5.61 -30.38
CA GLU A 257 18.67 -6.86 -31.16
C GLU A 257 19.96 -7.63 -30.92
N SER A 258 21.08 -6.91 -30.80
CA SER A 258 22.38 -7.51 -30.48
C SER A 258 22.37 -8.17 -29.09
N ILE A 259 21.71 -7.54 -28.12
CA ILE A 259 21.51 -8.11 -26.77
C ILE A 259 20.56 -9.32 -26.84
N LEU A 260 19.48 -9.25 -27.61
CA LEU A 260 18.59 -10.39 -27.85
C LEU A 260 19.34 -11.59 -28.45
N LEU A 261 20.19 -11.37 -29.45
CA LEU A 261 21.01 -12.41 -30.04
C LEU A 261 21.94 -13.08 -29.01
N MET A 262 22.52 -12.29 -28.10
CA MET A 262 23.33 -12.82 -27.01
C MET A 262 22.51 -13.77 -26.12
N PHE A 263 21.33 -13.36 -25.66
CA PHE A 263 20.48 -14.24 -24.85
C PHE A 263 19.98 -15.47 -25.63
N ALA A 264 19.57 -15.27 -26.88
CA ALA A 264 19.04 -16.34 -27.73
C ALA A 264 20.10 -17.39 -28.07
N SER A 265 21.35 -16.98 -28.31
CA SER A 265 22.49 -17.90 -28.53
C SER A 265 22.88 -18.67 -27.27
N GLN A 266 22.84 -18.05 -26.09
CA GLN A 266 23.05 -18.79 -24.83
C GLN A 266 21.91 -19.77 -24.54
N GLN A 267 20.67 -19.38 -24.85
CA GLN A 267 19.52 -20.26 -24.69
C GLN A 267 19.58 -21.44 -25.67
N LEU A 268 20.09 -21.22 -26.88
CA LEU A 268 20.36 -22.29 -27.84
C LEU A 268 21.32 -23.32 -27.24
N MET A 269 22.42 -22.88 -26.63
CA MET A 269 23.36 -23.79 -25.94
C MET A 269 22.70 -24.59 -24.81
N CYS A 270 21.78 -23.98 -24.06
CA CYS A 270 21.00 -24.68 -23.04
C CYS A 270 20.08 -25.76 -23.66
N PHE A 271 19.44 -25.48 -24.80
CA PHE A 271 18.64 -26.47 -25.51
C PHE A 271 19.49 -27.60 -26.10
N TRP A 272 20.70 -27.32 -26.60
CA TRP A 272 21.65 -28.36 -26.99
C TRP A 272 22.01 -29.29 -25.82
N ALA A 273 22.26 -28.71 -24.63
CA ALA A 273 22.47 -29.48 -23.41
C ALA A 273 21.25 -30.35 -23.07
N GLU A 274 20.03 -29.79 -23.10
CA GLU A 274 18.79 -30.55 -22.87
C GLU A 274 18.58 -31.69 -23.87
N ILE A 275 18.87 -31.47 -25.17
CA ILE A 275 18.78 -32.50 -26.21
C ILE A 275 19.77 -33.63 -25.91
N LYS A 276 21.01 -33.30 -25.54
CA LYS A 276 22.04 -34.28 -25.19
C LYS A 276 21.63 -35.11 -23.96
N THR A 277 21.15 -34.45 -22.91
CA THR A 277 20.66 -35.09 -21.68
C THR A 277 19.47 -36.00 -21.97
N SER A 278 18.50 -35.54 -22.77
CA SER A 278 17.31 -36.31 -23.14
C SER A 278 17.64 -37.54 -23.99
N ARG A 279 18.65 -37.46 -24.88
CA ARG A 279 19.11 -38.60 -25.69
C ARG A 279 19.86 -39.64 -24.85
N ASN A 280 20.71 -39.18 -23.92
CA ASN A 280 21.59 -40.05 -23.16
C ASN A 280 20.99 -40.55 -21.84
N LYS A 281 19.83 -40.04 -21.40
CA LYS A 281 19.18 -40.35 -20.10
C LYS A 281 20.10 -40.18 -18.89
N ILE A 282 21.02 -39.22 -18.95
CA ILE A 282 21.93 -38.90 -17.84
C ILE A 282 21.28 -37.80 -16.97
N ASP A 283 21.39 -37.89 -15.65
CA ASP A 283 20.95 -36.82 -14.76
C ASP A 283 21.92 -35.63 -14.88
N TYR A 284 21.39 -34.48 -15.30
CA TYR A 284 22.16 -33.24 -15.34
C TYR A 284 22.24 -32.61 -13.94
N ASP A 285 23.42 -32.15 -13.51
CA ASP A 285 23.64 -31.58 -12.16
C ASP A 285 22.75 -30.36 -11.85
N GLY A 286 22.37 -29.61 -12.89
CA GLY A 286 21.41 -28.51 -12.83
C GLY A 286 19.93 -28.95 -12.75
N GLY A 287 19.66 -30.26 -12.82
CA GLY A 287 18.34 -30.90 -12.79
C GLY A 287 17.54 -30.84 -14.11
N SER A 288 16.40 -31.55 -14.13
CA SER A 288 15.56 -31.69 -15.33
C SER A 288 14.57 -30.55 -15.51
N ASN A 289 14.32 -30.19 -16.77
CA ASN A 289 13.48 -29.06 -17.20
C ASN A 289 12.16 -29.52 -17.87
N ASP A 290 11.81 -30.79 -17.72
CA ASP A 290 10.63 -31.39 -18.32
C ASP A 290 9.33 -31.02 -17.59
N SER A 291 8.18 -31.27 -18.22
CA SER A 291 6.88 -30.89 -17.68
C SER A 291 6.47 -31.74 -16.47
N ILE A 292 6.20 -31.09 -15.34
CA ILE A 292 5.91 -31.73 -14.04
C ILE A 292 4.40 -32.08 -13.89
N ILE A 293 3.55 -31.64 -14.82
CA ILE A 293 2.08 -31.70 -14.71
C ILE A 293 1.56 -33.12 -14.40
N HIS A 294 2.16 -34.13 -15.01
CA HIS A 294 1.76 -35.53 -14.85
C HIS A 294 2.07 -36.13 -13.46
N HIS A 295 2.89 -35.46 -12.64
CA HIS A 295 3.17 -35.88 -11.26
C HIS A 295 2.12 -35.37 -10.26
N PHE A 296 1.32 -34.37 -10.61
CA PHE A 296 0.37 -33.72 -9.69
C PHE A 296 -0.79 -34.64 -9.28
N GLU A 297 -1.22 -35.56 -10.15
CA GLU A 297 -2.40 -36.42 -9.93
C GLU A 297 -2.03 -37.86 -9.57
N LYS A 298 -0.74 -38.19 -9.51
CA LYS A 298 -0.30 -39.54 -9.13
C LYS A 298 -0.49 -39.72 -7.61
N PRO A 299 -1.39 -40.60 -7.15
CA PRO A 299 -1.58 -40.84 -5.72
C PRO A 299 -0.29 -41.41 -5.11
N GLY A 300 0.11 -40.92 -3.94
CA GLY A 300 1.31 -41.38 -3.23
C GLY A 300 2.66 -40.91 -3.82
N PHE A 301 2.65 -39.97 -4.77
CA PHE A 301 3.90 -39.41 -5.32
C PHE A 301 4.64 -38.55 -4.28
N VAL A 302 5.88 -38.94 -3.95
CA VAL A 302 6.73 -38.17 -3.03
C VAL A 302 7.37 -36.99 -3.77
N ILE A 303 7.04 -35.78 -3.35
CA ILE A 303 7.59 -34.55 -3.92
C ILE A 303 9.10 -34.49 -3.63
N PRO A 304 9.97 -34.30 -4.66
CA PRO A 304 11.43 -34.35 -4.49
C PRO A 304 12.03 -33.16 -3.73
N VAL A 305 11.23 -32.13 -3.44
CA VAL A 305 11.63 -30.92 -2.74
C VAL A 305 11.11 -30.96 -1.31
N ALA A 306 11.95 -30.55 -0.35
CA ALA A 306 11.58 -30.48 1.06
C ALA A 306 10.38 -29.55 1.30
N ASP A 307 9.50 -29.93 2.22
CA ASP A 307 8.33 -29.12 2.58
C ASP A 307 8.73 -27.92 3.47
N PHE A 308 8.70 -26.73 2.87
CA PHE A 308 8.96 -25.45 3.54
C PHE A 308 7.70 -24.82 4.17
N THR A 309 6.52 -25.40 3.95
CA THR A 309 5.23 -24.81 4.40
C THR A 309 4.88 -25.20 5.83
N THR A 310 5.24 -26.42 6.23
CA THR A 310 4.93 -26.99 7.55
C THR A 310 5.93 -26.55 8.62
N TYR A 311 7.22 -26.61 8.30
CA TYR A 311 8.33 -26.22 9.16
C TYR A 311 9.22 -25.18 8.45
N THR A 312 9.48 -24.06 9.10
CA THR A 312 10.47 -23.08 8.63
C THR A 312 11.79 -23.31 9.35
N THR A 313 12.71 -24.02 8.68
CA THR A 313 14.00 -24.39 9.27
C THR A 313 15.10 -23.40 8.92
N SER A 314 15.05 -22.84 7.71
CA SER A 314 16.06 -21.93 7.17
C SER A 314 15.48 -20.56 6.77
N TYR A 315 16.34 -19.55 6.62
CA TYR A 315 15.95 -18.27 6.01
C TYR A 315 15.48 -18.42 4.56
N LEU A 316 15.97 -19.45 3.86
CA LEU A 316 15.53 -19.78 2.50
C LEU A 316 14.07 -20.24 2.51
N ASP A 317 13.67 -21.09 3.47
CA ASP A 317 12.28 -21.56 3.60
C ASP A 317 11.34 -20.39 3.90
N LEU A 318 11.76 -19.46 4.77
CA LEU A 318 11.03 -18.23 5.05
C LEU A 318 10.84 -17.39 3.77
N ALA A 319 11.92 -17.20 3.00
CA ALA A 319 11.88 -16.48 1.74
C ALA A 319 10.95 -17.17 0.73
N LYS A 320 11.11 -18.48 0.50
CA LYS A 320 10.24 -19.28 -0.40
C LYS A 320 8.77 -19.15 -0.02
N ARG A 321 8.45 -19.28 1.28
CA ARG A 321 7.08 -19.15 1.78
C ARG A 321 6.49 -17.78 1.49
N ILE A 322 7.25 -16.70 1.67
CA ILE A 322 6.79 -15.33 1.38
C ILE A 322 6.63 -15.13 -0.13
N PHE A 323 7.68 -15.38 -0.91
CA PHE A 323 7.69 -15.09 -2.34
C PHE A 323 6.63 -15.88 -3.11
N ILE A 324 6.51 -17.18 -2.86
CA ILE A 324 5.62 -18.04 -3.66
C ILE A 324 4.16 -17.86 -3.24
N ASN A 325 3.87 -17.61 -1.95
CA ASN A 325 2.50 -17.29 -1.54
C ASN A 325 2.03 -15.92 -2.06
N MET A 326 2.94 -14.94 -2.13
CA MET A 326 2.62 -13.60 -2.63
C MET A 326 2.69 -13.48 -4.16
N SER A 327 3.26 -14.44 -4.88
CA SER A 327 3.54 -14.29 -6.32
C SER A 327 2.27 -14.11 -7.16
N TYR A 328 1.18 -14.82 -6.83
CA TYR A 328 -0.11 -14.68 -7.51
C TYR A 328 -0.69 -13.27 -7.35
N TRP A 329 -0.82 -12.81 -6.10
CA TRP A 329 -1.36 -11.49 -5.80
C TRP A 329 -0.46 -10.37 -6.32
N GLY A 330 0.86 -10.52 -6.17
CA GLY A 330 1.84 -9.56 -6.70
C GLY A 330 1.75 -9.41 -8.22
N CYS A 331 1.59 -10.53 -8.95
CA CYS A 331 1.37 -10.49 -10.39
C CYS A 331 0.07 -9.75 -10.73
N MET A 332 -1.03 -10.04 -10.04
CA MET A 332 -2.32 -9.35 -10.27
C MET A 332 -2.26 -7.85 -9.96
N TRP A 333 -1.55 -7.45 -8.91
CA TRP A 333 -1.31 -6.03 -8.59
C TRP A 333 -0.49 -5.32 -9.67
N LEU A 334 0.49 -5.99 -10.27
CA LEU A 334 1.27 -5.41 -11.36
C LEU A 334 0.44 -5.25 -12.64
N VAL A 335 -0.44 -6.20 -12.97
CA VAL A 335 -1.41 -6.04 -14.07
C VAL A 335 -2.38 -4.90 -13.77
N PHE A 336 -2.85 -4.78 -12.53
CA PHE A 336 -3.69 -3.67 -12.10
C PHE A 336 -2.98 -2.32 -12.32
N LEU A 337 -1.75 -2.14 -11.81
CA LEU A 337 -0.98 -0.91 -11.97
C LEU A 337 -0.74 -0.55 -13.45
N GLY A 338 -0.34 -1.52 -14.26
CA GLY A 338 -0.14 -1.31 -15.70
C GLY A 338 -1.44 -1.02 -16.48
N SER A 339 -2.60 -1.40 -15.93
CA SER A 339 -3.90 -1.04 -16.49
C SER A 339 -4.30 0.39 -16.12
N VAL A 340 -4.26 0.79 -14.85
CA VAL A 340 -4.87 2.07 -14.42
C VAL A 340 -3.98 3.29 -14.69
N ASN A 341 -2.68 3.09 -14.92
CA ASN A 341 -1.74 4.17 -15.23
C ASN A 341 -2.03 4.88 -16.58
N ARG A 342 -2.92 4.34 -17.42
CA ARG A 342 -3.30 4.92 -18.72
C ARG A 342 -4.77 4.64 -19.03
N ALA A 343 -5.40 5.56 -19.76
CA ALA A 343 -6.79 5.43 -20.17
C ALA A 343 -6.87 5.08 -21.66
N ASN A 344 -6.89 3.78 -21.97
CA ASN A 344 -7.06 3.24 -23.31
C ASN A 344 -8.07 2.09 -23.24
N ILE A 345 -8.69 1.72 -24.36
CA ILE A 345 -9.55 0.53 -24.39
C ILE A 345 -8.82 -0.75 -23.93
N PHE A 346 -7.53 -0.88 -24.25
CA PHE A 346 -6.70 -2.01 -23.85
C PHE A 346 -6.48 -2.08 -22.34
N SER A 347 -6.39 -0.94 -21.64
CA SER A 347 -6.28 -0.96 -20.18
C SER A 347 -7.57 -1.37 -19.51
N ILE A 348 -8.74 -0.98 -20.05
CA ILE A 348 -10.04 -1.45 -19.55
C ILE A 348 -10.14 -2.97 -19.66
N ILE A 349 -9.69 -3.56 -20.77
CA ILE A 349 -9.64 -5.02 -20.96
C ILE A 349 -8.78 -5.67 -19.87
N TYR A 350 -7.56 -5.16 -19.61
CA TYR A 350 -6.72 -5.67 -18.51
C TYR A 350 -7.39 -5.53 -17.15
N LEU A 351 -8.03 -4.39 -16.89
CA LEU A 351 -8.73 -4.10 -15.64
C LEU A 351 -9.86 -5.11 -15.39
N CYS A 352 -10.67 -5.41 -16.40
CA CYS A 352 -11.72 -6.44 -16.33
C CYS A 352 -11.12 -7.82 -16.01
N TYR A 353 -10.00 -8.19 -16.63
CA TYR A 353 -9.33 -9.46 -16.29
C TYR A 353 -8.86 -9.49 -14.83
N VAL A 354 -8.22 -8.41 -14.36
CA VAL A 354 -7.78 -8.33 -12.96
C VAL A 354 -8.97 -8.53 -12.02
N PHE A 355 -10.11 -7.88 -12.25
CA PHE A 355 -11.29 -8.03 -11.39
C PHE A 355 -11.83 -9.47 -11.40
N ILE A 356 -11.92 -10.13 -12.55
CA ILE A 356 -12.33 -11.55 -12.63
C ILE A 356 -11.39 -12.45 -11.80
N TYR A 357 -10.08 -12.26 -11.93
CA TYR A 357 -9.10 -13.04 -11.16
C TYR A 357 -9.05 -12.67 -9.67
N LEU A 358 -9.35 -11.42 -9.31
CA LEU A 358 -9.49 -10.98 -7.93
C LEU A 358 -10.72 -11.63 -7.27
N TRP A 359 -11.83 -11.72 -8.01
CA TRP A 359 -13.05 -12.38 -7.58
C TRP A 359 -12.85 -13.88 -7.36
N HIS A 360 -12.20 -14.57 -8.29
CA HIS A 360 -11.82 -15.97 -8.09
C HIS A 360 -10.82 -16.15 -6.94
N GLY A 361 -9.81 -15.29 -6.84
CA GLY A 361 -8.83 -15.28 -5.75
C GLY A 361 -8.12 -16.62 -5.55
N LEU A 362 -7.90 -17.02 -4.30
CA LEU A 362 -7.24 -18.29 -3.94
C LEU A 362 -8.09 -19.52 -4.21
N ASN A 363 -9.38 -19.36 -4.54
CA ASN A 363 -10.24 -20.50 -4.87
C ASN A 363 -9.76 -21.21 -6.15
N ILE A 364 -8.96 -20.53 -6.99
CA ILE A 364 -8.33 -21.11 -8.17
C ILE A 364 -7.42 -22.30 -7.79
N TYR A 365 -6.79 -22.30 -6.62
CA TYR A 365 -5.86 -23.36 -6.21
C TYR A 365 -6.54 -24.72 -5.96
N TYR A 366 -7.87 -24.73 -5.81
CA TYR A 366 -8.64 -25.98 -5.68
C TYR A 366 -8.89 -26.67 -7.03
N LYS A 367 -8.72 -25.95 -8.15
CA LYS A 367 -8.86 -26.51 -9.50
C LYS A 367 -7.63 -27.36 -9.87
N PRO A 368 -7.76 -28.33 -10.80
CA PRO A 368 -6.61 -29.12 -11.25
C PRO A 368 -5.59 -28.24 -11.98
N LEU A 369 -4.30 -28.55 -11.81
CA LEU A 369 -3.18 -27.82 -12.42
C LEU A 369 -3.31 -27.57 -13.93
N PRO A 370 -3.71 -28.54 -14.79
CA PRO A 370 -3.88 -28.28 -16.22
C PRO A 370 -4.95 -27.21 -16.51
N LEU A 371 -6.00 -27.12 -15.70
CA LEU A 371 -7.05 -26.11 -15.85
C LEU A 371 -6.54 -24.72 -15.41
N ILE A 372 -5.79 -24.65 -14.31
CA ILE A 372 -5.12 -23.41 -13.87
C ILE A 372 -4.18 -22.89 -14.96
N LEU A 373 -3.35 -23.76 -15.52
CA LEU A 373 -2.44 -23.41 -16.62
C LEU A 373 -3.19 -23.01 -17.89
N LYS A 374 -4.34 -23.63 -18.20
CA LYS A 374 -5.19 -23.23 -19.33
C LYS A 374 -5.70 -21.79 -19.19
N TYR A 375 -6.23 -21.43 -18.03
CA TYR A 375 -6.67 -20.06 -17.76
C TYR A 375 -5.50 -19.06 -17.80
N TRP A 376 -4.36 -19.43 -17.21
CA TRP A 376 -3.17 -18.57 -17.20
C TRP A 376 -2.57 -18.37 -18.60
N ASN A 377 -2.48 -19.44 -19.39
CA ASN A 377 -2.03 -19.35 -20.79
C ASN A 377 -3.00 -18.50 -21.61
N HIS A 378 -4.31 -18.56 -21.34
CA HIS A 378 -5.27 -17.64 -21.98
C HIS A 378 -4.95 -16.18 -21.66
N LEU A 379 -4.66 -15.84 -20.40
CA LEU A 379 -4.27 -14.47 -20.02
C LEU A 379 -2.98 -14.01 -20.71
N ILE A 380 -1.98 -14.89 -20.82
CA ILE A 380 -0.73 -14.62 -21.56
C ILE A 380 -1.03 -14.34 -23.04
N VAL A 381 -1.85 -15.18 -23.69
CA VAL A 381 -2.25 -15.00 -25.10
C VAL A 381 -2.95 -13.66 -25.31
N GLN A 382 -3.84 -13.26 -24.40
CA GLN A 382 -4.52 -11.97 -24.50
C GLN A 382 -3.54 -10.79 -24.39
N ASN A 383 -2.58 -10.84 -23.47
CA ASN A 383 -1.54 -9.81 -23.35
C ASN A 383 -0.71 -9.68 -24.65
N ILE A 384 -0.33 -10.81 -25.26
CA ILE A 384 0.41 -10.81 -26.52
C ILE A 384 -0.43 -10.26 -27.67
N LEU A 385 -1.71 -10.64 -27.76
CA LEU A 385 -2.62 -10.08 -28.77
C LEU A 385 -2.71 -8.56 -28.66
N ILE A 386 -2.71 -8.01 -27.44
CA ILE A 386 -2.68 -6.56 -27.22
C ILE A 386 -1.35 -5.96 -27.69
N ILE A 387 -0.20 -6.60 -27.41
CA ILE A 387 1.11 -6.15 -27.90
C ILE A 387 1.14 -6.15 -29.44
N VAL A 388 0.73 -7.25 -30.07
CA VAL A 388 0.65 -7.37 -31.53
C VAL A 388 -0.26 -6.30 -32.12
N MET A 389 -1.46 -6.12 -31.54
CA MET A 389 -2.41 -5.11 -32.01
C MET A 389 -1.82 -3.70 -31.89
N LYS A 390 -1.18 -3.34 -30.77
CA LYS A 390 -0.53 -2.03 -30.61
C LYS A 390 0.62 -1.82 -31.59
N THR A 391 1.45 -2.84 -31.81
CA THR A 391 2.53 -2.76 -32.81
C THR A 391 1.98 -2.63 -34.23
N GLY A 392 0.84 -3.26 -34.55
CA GLY A 392 0.16 -3.08 -35.83
C GLY A 392 -0.47 -1.69 -35.99
N MET A 393 -1.09 -1.16 -34.94
CA MET A 393 -1.68 0.18 -34.93
C MET A 393 -0.64 1.30 -35.08
N GLN A 394 0.63 1.01 -34.80
CA GLN A 394 1.71 1.95 -35.05
C GLN A 394 1.90 2.27 -36.54
N VAL A 395 1.58 1.33 -37.45
CA VAL A 395 1.58 1.60 -38.89
C VAL A 395 0.57 2.72 -39.20
N ILE A 396 -0.62 2.63 -38.63
CA ILE A 396 -1.65 3.67 -38.77
C ILE A 396 -1.15 5.00 -38.18
N GLY A 397 -0.57 4.95 -36.98
CA GLY A 397 -0.07 6.13 -36.27
C GLY A 397 1.15 6.81 -36.91
N CYS A 398 2.02 6.11 -37.62
CA CYS A 398 3.16 6.75 -38.28
C CYS A 398 2.83 7.25 -39.68
N PHE A 399 2.03 6.52 -40.47
CA PHE A 399 1.77 6.88 -41.87
C PHE A 399 0.57 7.81 -42.07
N TYR A 400 -0.50 7.69 -41.25
CA TYR A 400 -1.79 8.32 -41.53
C TYR A 400 -2.14 9.50 -40.62
N MET A 401 -1.31 9.86 -39.63
CA MET A 401 -1.66 10.93 -38.65
C MET A 401 -1.86 12.32 -39.27
N THR A 402 -1.28 12.60 -40.44
CA THR A 402 -1.44 13.88 -41.14
C THR A 402 -2.74 13.97 -41.95
N ILE A 403 -3.43 12.85 -42.19
CA ILE A 403 -4.67 12.80 -42.99
C ILE A 403 -5.92 12.86 -42.09
N ILE A 404 -5.83 12.45 -40.83
CA ILE A 404 -7.01 12.26 -39.97
C ILE A 404 -7.55 13.62 -39.47
N PRO A 405 -8.85 13.94 -39.70
CA PRO A 405 -9.44 15.19 -39.21
C PRO A 405 -9.56 15.22 -37.67
N MET A 406 -9.52 16.42 -37.10
CA MET A 406 -9.55 16.66 -35.65
C MET A 406 -10.81 16.11 -34.95
N GLU A 407 -11.92 15.94 -35.66
CA GLU A 407 -13.16 15.33 -35.14
C GLU A 407 -12.94 13.88 -34.66
N TYR A 408 -12.04 13.14 -35.31
CA TYR A 408 -11.70 11.76 -34.91
C TYR A 408 -10.58 11.69 -33.87
N CYS A 409 -10.09 12.83 -33.37
CA CYS A 409 -9.01 12.88 -32.37
C CYS A 409 -9.39 12.13 -31.07
N GLY A 410 -10.68 12.16 -30.67
CA GLY A 410 -11.17 11.37 -29.55
C GLY A 410 -11.01 9.85 -29.76
N PHE A 411 -11.25 9.35 -30.97
CA PHE A 411 -11.05 7.94 -31.33
C PHE A 411 -9.56 7.56 -31.40
N ILE A 412 -8.71 8.45 -31.94
CA ILE A 412 -7.24 8.25 -31.94
C ILE A 412 -6.74 8.08 -30.50
N LYS A 413 -7.17 8.95 -29.59
CA LYS A 413 -6.79 8.90 -28.17
C LYS A 413 -7.38 7.68 -27.44
N LEU A 414 -8.60 7.26 -27.74
CA LEU A 414 -9.25 6.08 -27.16
C LEU A 414 -8.43 4.79 -27.35
N PHE A 415 -7.88 4.62 -28.55
CA PHE A 415 -7.00 3.49 -28.88
C PHE A 415 -5.53 3.76 -28.53
N GLY A 416 -5.16 5.02 -28.27
CA GLY A 416 -3.78 5.44 -28.06
C GLY A 416 -2.92 5.31 -29.32
N ILE A 417 -3.50 5.65 -30.49
CA ILE A 417 -2.80 5.58 -31.78
C ILE A 417 -1.82 6.75 -31.87
N GLY A 418 -0.54 6.45 -32.01
CA GLY A 418 0.50 7.45 -32.17
C GLY A 418 1.80 6.83 -32.67
N CYS A 419 2.65 7.64 -33.30
CA CYS A 419 3.98 7.21 -33.72
C CYS A 419 4.99 7.44 -32.59
N VAL A 420 5.59 6.37 -32.06
CA VAL A 420 6.63 6.45 -31.02
C VAL A 420 8.01 6.27 -31.64
N ARG A 421 8.90 7.25 -31.41
CA ARG A 421 10.29 7.21 -31.87
C ARG A 421 11.25 7.45 -30.71
N ASN A 422 11.82 6.38 -30.18
CA ASN A 422 12.64 6.42 -28.97
C ASN A 422 14.10 6.87 -29.20
N PHE A 423 14.64 6.67 -30.41
CA PHE A 423 16.07 6.79 -30.71
C PHE A 423 16.45 8.02 -31.56
N GLU A 424 15.51 8.93 -31.83
CA GLU A 424 15.68 10.01 -32.79
C GLU A 424 15.55 11.41 -32.14
N HIS A 425 16.36 12.38 -32.59
CA HIS A 425 16.27 13.76 -32.13
C HIS A 425 15.12 14.47 -32.87
N SER A 426 14.15 14.96 -32.09
CA SER A 426 12.84 15.50 -32.48
C SER A 426 12.84 16.58 -33.58
N GLU A 427 13.96 17.30 -33.78
CA GLU A 427 13.99 18.56 -34.52
C GLU A 427 13.62 18.45 -36.02
N TYR A 428 14.07 17.40 -36.72
CA TYR A 428 13.77 17.25 -38.16
C TYR A 428 12.28 17.00 -38.41
N PHE A 429 11.67 16.10 -37.65
CA PHE A 429 10.25 15.77 -37.78
C PHE A 429 9.35 16.85 -37.17
N ASP A 430 9.74 17.50 -36.08
CA ASP A 430 8.98 18.65 -35.54
C ASP A 430 8.91 19.80 -36.54
N ASN A 431 10.01 20.06 -37.27
CA ASN A 431 10.04 21.04 -38.35
C ASN A 431 9.16 20.63 -39.54
N LEU A 432 9.05 19.32 -39.83
CA LEU A 432 8.15 18.79 -40.85
C LEU A 432 6.66 18.94 -40.48
N HIS A 433 6.33 19.06 -39.19
CA HIS A 433 4.96 19.21 -38.67
C HIS A 433 4.60 20.68 -38.36
N LYS A 434 5.49 21.63 -38.64
CA LYS A 434 5.30 23.06 -38.35
C LYS A 434 4.26 23.65 -39.32
N GLY A 435 3.09 24.03 -38.81
CA GLY A 435 2.00 24.62 -39.58
C GLY A 435 0.80 23.70 -39.88
N ILE A 436 0.81 22.45 -39.40
CA ILE A 436 -0.31 21.50 -39.55
C ILE A 436 -0.94 21.26 -38.16
N GLU A 437 -2.25 21.48 -38.04
CA GLU A 437 -3.01 21.13 -36.82
C GLU A 437 -3.22 19.61 -36.76
N ILE A 438 -2.45 18.93 -35.93
CA ILE A 438 -2.46 17.46 -35.79
C ILE A 438 -2.94 17.09 -34.39
N CYS A 439 -3.73 16.03 -34.30
CA CYS A 439 -4.09 15.40 -33.03
C CYS A 439 -2.83 14.85 -32.33
N ARG A 440 -2.22 15.64 -31.45
CA ARG A 440 -1.07 15.22 -30.64
C ARG A 440 -1.55 14.50 -29.39
N VAL A 441 -1.32 13.20 -29.34
CA VAL A 441 -1.47 12.37 -28.13
C VAL A 441 -0.27 12.63 -27.21
N SER A 442 -0.45 12.63 -25.89
CA SER A 442 0.66 12.92 -24.97
C SER A 442 1.68 11.78 -24.98
N LYS A 443 2.99 12.09 -24.85
CA LYS A 443 4.05 11.06 -24.79
C LYS A 443 3.82 10.06 -23.64
N SER A 444 3.16 10.48 -22.56
CA SER A 444 2.71 9.64 -21.43
C SER A 444 1.61 8.64 -21.78
N GLU A 445 0.68 8.99 -22.69
CA GLU A 445 -0.34 8.07 -23.21
C GLU A 445 0.27 7.07 -24.22
N MET A 446 1.36 7.46 -24.90
CA MET A 446 2.06 6.65 -25.91
C MET A 446 3.12 5.69 -25.34
N ALA A 447 3.72 5.98 -24.18
CA ALA A 447 4.76 5.16 -23.52
C ALA A 447 4.25 3.81 -22.94
N GLY A 448 3.04 3.38 -23.31
CA GLY A 448 2.35 2.28 -22.65
C GLY A 448 2.86 0.87 -22.98
N VAL A 449 3.62 0.67 -24.07
CA VAL A 449 4.10 -0.68 -24.46
C VAL A 449 5.12 -1.22 -23.45
N GLU A 450 5.82 -0.36 -22.72
CA GLU A 450 6.74 -0.75 -21.63
C GLU A 450 6.02 -1.47 -20.48
N TRP A 451 4.84 -0.99 -20.09
CA TRP A 451 4.01 -1.65 -19.10
C TRP A 451 3.46 -2.99 -19.59
N ASP A 452 3.16 -3.12 -20.88
CA ASP A 452 2.77 -4.41 -21.48
C ASP A 452 3.91 -5.43 -21.41
N ALA A 453 5.17 -4.99 -21.58
CA ALA A 453 6.36 -5.82 -21.43
C ALA A 453 6.62 -6.23 -19.97
N ALA A 454 6.44 -5.31 -19.03
CA ALA A 454 6.52 -5.60 -17.60
C ALA A 454 5.46 -6.65 -17.20
N ILE A 455 4.21 -6.47 -17.64
CA ILE A 455 3.12 -7.43 -17.41
C ILE A 455 3.50 -8.81 -17.97
N PHE A 456 3.98 -8.88 -19.21
CA PHE A 456 4.40 -10.13 -19.84
C PHE A 456 5.48 -10.87 -19.03
N PHE A 457 6.50 -10.15 -18.54
CA PHE A 457 7.56 -10.71 -17.71
C PHE A 457 7.03 -11.39 -16.44
N PHE A 458 6.16 -10.70 -15.69
CA PHE A 458 5.59 -11.24 -14.46
C PHE A 458 4.62 -12.40 -14.72
N LEU A 459 3.82 -12.33 -15.80
CA LEU A 459 2.96 -13.45 -16.20
C LEU A 459 3.78 -14.71 -16.53
N MET A 460 4.93 -14.55 -17.20
CA MET A 460 5.83 -15.66 -17.51
C MET A 460 6.49 -16.26 -16.26
N ILE A 461 6.94 -15.42 -15.32
CA ILE A 461 7.47 -15.88 -14.03
C ILE A 461 6.39 -16.64 -13.26
N GLN A 462 5.17 -16.12 -13.18
CA GLN A 462 4.09 -16.76 -12.45
C GLN A 462 3.69 -18.10 -13.09
N ARG A 463 3.68 -18.20 -14.43
CA ARG A 463 3.50 -19.47 -15.13
C ARG A 463 4.57 -20.49 -14.72
N ARG A 464 5.82 -20.05 -14.57
CA ARG A 464 6.92 -20.91 -14.11
C ARG A 464 6.72 -21.37 -12.66
N VAL A 465 6.23 -20.50 -11.80
CA VAL A 465 5.88 -20.83 -10.41
C VAL A 465 4.81 -21.93 -10.38
N PHE A 466 3.74 -21.82 -11.17
CA PHE A 466 2.70 -22.86 -11.24
C PHE A 466 3.23 -24.22 -11.71
N CYS A 467 4.22 -24.23 -12.59
CA CYS A 467 4.87 -25.46 -13.07
C CYS A 467 5.94 -26.02 -12.13
N SER A 468 6.14 -25.46 -10.92
CA SER A 468 7.20 -25.88 -9.98
C SER A 468 6.71 -26.84 -8.89
N TYR A 469 7.59 -27.73 -8.42
CA TYR A 469 7.29 -28.60 -7.25
C TYR A 469 6.99 -27.81 -5.97
N ASN A 470 7.56 -26.60 -5.82
CA ASN A 470 7.27 -25.73 -4.67
C ASN A 470 5.80 -25.30 -4.62
N PHE A 471 5.15 -25.15 -5.78
CA PHE A 471 3.73 -24.82 -5.85
C PHE A 471 2.84 -25.96 -5.36
N PHE A 472 3.28 -27.23 -5.51
CA PHE A 472 2.51 -28.38 -5.03
C PHE A 472 2.36 -28.35 -3.51
N HIS A 473 3.43 -27.98 -2.78
CA HIS A 473 3.38 -27.77 -1.33
C HIS A 473 2.39 -26.67 -0.92
N ILE A 474 2.26 -25.60 -1.72
CA ILE A 474 1.31 -24.51 -1.44
C ILE A 474 -0.14 -24.92 -1.72
N VAL A 475 -0.39 -25.67 -2.80
CA VAL A 475 -1.71 -26.23 -3.06
C VAL A 475 -2.11 -27.19 -1.94
N ASN A 476 -1.18 -28.02 -1.48
CA ASN A 476 -1.38 -28.90 -0.34
C ASN A 476 -1.62 -28.11 0.97
N ASP A 477 -0.91 -27.00 1.20
CA ASP A 477 -1.19 -26.10 2.33
C ASP A 477 -2.58 -25.44 2.22
N ALA A 478 -3.01 -25.05 1.02
CA ALA A 478 -4.33 -24.48 0.78
C ALA A 478 -5.46 -25.51 1.00
N LYS A 479 -5.28 -26.76 0.58
CA LYS A 479 -6.21 -27.86 0.88
C LYS A 479 -6.32 -28.11 2.38
N ALA A 480 -5.19 -28.15 3.10
CA ALA A 480 -5.16 -28.29 4.55
C ALA A 480 -5.88 -27.12 5.26
N GLN A 481 -5.65 -25.89 4.77
CA GLN A 481 -6.34 -24.69 5.26
C GLN A 481 -7.86 -24.77 5.03
N HIS A 482 -8.29 -25.27 3.88
CA HIS A 482 -9.70 -25.44 3.54
C HIS A 482 -10.41 -26.39 4.51
N VAL A 483 -9.78 -27.52 4.86
CA VAL A 483 -10.31 -28.48 5.85
C VAL A 483 -10.47 -27.84 7.23
N LEU A 484 -9.54 -26.97 7.62
CA LEU A 484 -9.53 -26.29 8.93
C LEU A 484 -10.39 -25.03 8.99
N SER A 485 -11.00 -24.62 7.88
CA SER A 485 -11.78 -23.39 7.81
C SER A 485 -12.94 -23.37 8.82
N ALA A 486 -13.74 -24.43 8.92
CA ALA A 486 -14.83 -24.50 9.92
C ALA A 486 -14.32 -24.48 11.38
N ARG A 487 -13.13 -25.02 11.62
CA ARG A 487 -12.54 -25.13 12.96
C ARG A 487 -12.13 -23.77 13.53
N GLY A 488 -11.65 -22.85 12.69
CA GLY A 488 -11.27 -21.50 13.10
C GLY A 488 -12.44 -20.68 13.65
N ALA A 489 -13.63 -20.80 13.04
CA ALA A 489 -14.84 -20.15 13.52
C ALA A 489 -15.29 -20.70 14.89
N ASN A 490 -15.27 -22.03 15.07
CA ASN A 490 -15.66 -22.66 16.34
C ASN A 490 -14.77 -22.23 17.51
N ILE A 491 -13.44 -22.20 17.32
CA ILE A 491 -12.48 -21.76 18.36
C ILE A 491 -12.76 -20.30 18.76
N LEU A 492 -13.07 -19.46 17.77
CA LEU A 492 -13.34 -18.06 18.00
C LEU A 492 -14.62 -17.85 18.82
N ASP A 493 -15.68 -18.60 18.53
CA ASP A 493 -16.93 -18.57 19.29
C ASP A 493 -16.73 -19.04 20.74
N GLU A 494 -15.91 -20.07 20.96
CA GLU A 494 -15.53 -20.54 22.30
C GLU A 494 -14.77 -19.46 23.09
N LEU A 495 -13.82 -18.76 22.46
CA LEU A 495 -13.08 -17.65 23.07
C LEU A 495 -14.01 -16.47 23.41
N TYR A 496 -14.97 -16.16 22.54
CA TYR A 496 -15.97 -15.12 22.80
C TYR A 496 -16.87 -15.50 23.98
N ALA A 497 -17.39 -16.73 24.01
CA ALA A 497 -18.20 -17.22 25.11
C ALA A 497 -17.45 -17.16 26.46
N THR A 498 -16.17 -17.55 26.46
CA THR A 498 -15.32 -17.50 27.65
C THR A 498 -15.09 -16.06 28.13
N ARG A 499 -14.87 -15.13 27.21
CA ARG A 499 -14.73 -13.71 27.55
C ARG A 499 -16.04 -13.14 28.12
N ILE A 500 -17.18 -13.44 27.49
CA ILE A 500 -18.50 -13.00 27.96
C ILE A 500 -18.78 -13.52 29.38
N LYS A 501 -18.42 -14.77 29.66
CA LYS A 501 -18.54 -15.34 31.01
C LYS A 501 -17.70 -14.57 32.03
N LYS A 502 -16.42 -14.33 31.72
CA LYS A 502 -15.52 -13.57 32.60
C LYS A 502 -16.02 -12.15 32.86
N MET A 503 -16.55 -11.46 31.85
CA MET A 503 -17.15 -10.14 32.01
C MET A 503 -18.37 -10.16 32.93
N LYS A 504 -19.27 -11.14 32.76
CA LYS A 504 -20.42 -11.31 33.65
C LYS A 504 -19.98 -11.51 35.10
N ASP A 505 -18.93 -12.28 35.31
CA ASP A 505 -18.38 -12.51 36.64
C ASP A 505 -17.75 -11.24 37.23
N ASP A 506 -17.05 -10.43 36.43
CA ASP A 506 -16.45 -9.18 36.89
C ASP A 506 -17.50 -8.09 37.16
N GLU A 507 -18.54 -7.95 36.34
CA GLU A 507 -19.67 -7.04 36.61
C GLU A 507 -20.41 -7.44 37.89
N ARG A 508 -20.62 -8.75 38.10
CA ARG A 508 -21.22 -9.27 39.35
C ARG A 508 -20.36 -8.93 40.57
N LYS A 509 -19.04 -9.11 40.50
CA LYS A 509 -18.13 -8.72 41.60
C LYS A 509 -18.19 -7.22 41.89
N VAL A 510 -18.20 -6.37 40.86
CA VAL A 510 -18.32 -4.92 41.04
C VAL A 510 -19.65 -4.55 41.65
N ARG A 511 -20.76 -5.14 41.17
CA ARG A 511 -22.10 -4.93 41.72
C ARG A 511 -22.17 -5.33 43.20
N GLN A 512 -21.64 -6.50 43.54
CA GLN A 512 -21.54 -6.97 44.93
C GLN A 512 -20.68 -6.04 45.79
N ALA A 513 -19.56 -5.54 45.26
CA ALA A 513 -18.70 -4.60 45.98
C ALA A 513 -19.40 -3.24 46.21
N VAL A 514 -20.17 -2.75 45.23
CA VAL A 514 -20.99 -1.53 45.38
C VAL A 514 -22.11 -1.74 46.39
N GLU A 515 -22.82 -2.87 46.32
CA GLU A 515 -23.86 -3.24 47.28
C GLU A 515 -23.29 -3.34 48.69
N THR A 516 -22.11 -3.95 48.86
CA THR A 516 -21.41 -4.01 50.15
C THR A 516 -21.02 -2.62 50.65
N LYS A 517 -20.54 -1.73 49.77
CA LYS A 517 -20.22 -0.34 50.15
C LYS A 517 -21.47 0.45 50.50
N LEU A 518 -22.56 0.28 49.75
CA LEU A 518 -23.84 0.93 50.00
C LEU A 518 -24.43 0.46 51.34
N THR A 519 -24.42 -0.85 51.61
CA THR A 519 -24.90 -1.39 52.89
C THR A 519 -24.02 -0.94 54.05
N LYS A 520 -22.69 -0.90 53.88
CA LYS A 520 -21.77 -0.29 54.86
C LYS A 520 -22.12 1.18 55.11
N LEU A 521 -22.31 1.99 54.07
CA LEU A 521 -22.70 3.40 54.18
C LEU A 521 -24.04 3.57 54.89
N VAL A 522 -25.06 2.80 54.51
CA VAL A 522 -26.38 2.81 55.14
C VAL A 522 -26.29 2.37 56.60
N ASN A 523 -25.48 1.38 56.94
CA ASN A 523 -25.30 0.92 58.32
C ASN A 523 -24.55 1.96 59.16
N ASN A 524 -23.51 2.59 58.62
CA ASN A 524 -22.80 3.68 59.28
C ASN A 524 -23.71 4.89 59.49
N GLN A 525 -24.51 5.25 58.47
CA GLN A 525 -25.51 6.30 58.58
C GLN A 525 -26.57 5.96 59.63
N LYS A 526 -27.08 4.72 59.69
CA LYS A 526 -28.02 4.27 60.72
C LYS A 526 -27.42 4.33 62.13
N LYS A 527 -26.14 3.99 62.29
CA LYS A 527 -25.41 4.12 63.57
C LYS A 527 -25.30 5.59 64.00
N LEU A 528 -24.95 6.49 63.06
CA LEU A 528 -24.80 7.92 63.31
C LEU A 528 -26.14 8.65 63.52
N GLN A 529 -27.24 8.19 62.89
CA GLN A 529 -28.53 8.88 62.95
C GLN A 529 -29.26 8.72 64.29
N GLY A 530 -28.93 7.75 65.15
CA GLY A 530 -29.48 7.64 66.52
C GLY A 530 -31.02 7.79 66.66
N ALA A 531 -31.51 7.98 67.89
CA ALA A 531 -32.94 8.25 68.15
C ALA A 531 -33.34 9.71 67.89
N TYR A 532 -32.38 10.63 67.90
CA TYR A 532 -32.58 12.08 67.76
C TYR A 532 -32.93 12.52 66.33
N TYR A 533 -32.29 11.94 65.31
CA TYR A 533 -32.52 12.29 63.89
C TYR A 533 -33.93 11.92 63.41
N LYS A 534 -34.49 10.82 63.93
CA LYS A 534 -35.78 10.25 63.52
C LYS A 534 -36.99 11.06 64.01
N ASN A 535 -36.85 11.80 65.10
CA ASN A 535 -37.94 12.56 65.72
C ASN A 535 -37.96 14.05 65.33
N ASN A 536 -36.82 14.64 64.91
CA ASN A 536 -36.68 16.09 64.78
C ASN A 536 -36.56 16.63 63.35
N ILE A 537 -36.32 15.78 62.34
CA ILE A 537 -36.04 16.22 60.97
C ILE A 537 -37.16 15.79 60.02
N VAL A 538 -38.00 16.74 59.62
CA VAL A 538 -39.18 16.49 58.75
C VAL A 538 -38.98 17.05 57.34
N THR A 539 -38.13 18.07 57.17
CA THR A 539 -37.96 18.77 55.87
C THR A 539 -36.58 18.54 55.25
N HIS A 540 -36.53 18.54 53.92
CA HIS A 540 -35.29 18.39 53.13
C HIS A 540 -34.20 19.41 53.54
N LYS A 541 -34.58 20.68 53.79
CA LYS A 541 -33.63 21.73 54.21
C LYS A 541 -33.05 21.50 55.61
N MET A 542 -33.86 20.98 56.54
CA MET A 542 -33.37 20.61 57.88
C MET A 542 -32.42 19.41 57.79
N ALA A 543 -32.72 18.43 56.94
CA ALA A 543 -31.87 17.25 56.76
C ALA A 543 -30.47 17.62 56.24
N ILE A 544 -30.36 18.50 55.24
CA ILE A 544 -29.06 18.93 54.68
C ILE A 544 -28.19 19.66 55.72
N ARG A 545 -28.80 20.39 56.66
CA ARG A 545 -28.09 21.21 57.66
C ARG A 545 -28.00 20.56 59.05
N SER A 546 -28.44 19.31 59.18
CA SER A 546 -28.50 18.59 60.47
C SER A 546 -27.16 17.97 60.91
N ALA A 547 -26.07 18.28 60.21
CA ALA A 547 -24.74 17.80 60.55
C ALA A 547 -24.20 18.53 61.78
N ASP A 548 -23.59 17.78 62.70
CA ASP A 548 -22.97 18.27 63.94
C ASP A 548 -21.72 17.42 64.24
N TYR A 549 -20.98 17.78 65.29
CA TYR A 549 -19.66 17.22 65.61
C TYR A 549 -19.62 15.69 65.69
N TYR A 550 -20.71 15.04 66.15
CA TYR A 550 -20.83 13.58 66.26
C TYR A 550 -20.63 12.81 64.94
N MET A 551 -20.71 13.47 63.77
CA MET A 551 -20.44 12.85 62.47
C MET A 551 -18.95 12.67 62.16
N PHE A 552 -18.06 13.29 62.94
CA PHE A 552 -16.61 13.25 62.78
C PHE A 552 -15.89 12.48 63.90
N ASP A 553 -16.64 11.86 64.82
CA ASP A 553 -16.08 11.00 65.87
C ASP A 553 -15.65 9.66 65.25
N ASP A 554 -14.35 9.49 65.01
CA ASP A 554 -13.76 8.26 64.49
C ASP A 554 -13.80 7.15 65.57
N ASN A 555 -14.52 6.05 65.32
CA ASN A 555 -14.37 4.83 66.13
C ASN A 555 -13.05 4.13 65.75
N GLU A 556 -12.28 3.67 66.73
CA GLU A 556 -10.94 3.04 66.55
C GLU A 556 -10.92 1.89 65.50
N THR A 557 -12.04 1.19 65.33
CA THR A 557 -12.23 0.12 64.34
C THR A 557 -12.17 0.59 62.88
N ASP A 558 -12.60 1.82 62.59
CA ASP A 558 -12.61 2.37 61.22
C ASP A 558 -11.20 2.81 60.76
N VAL A 559 -10.33 3.16 61.71
CA VAL A 559 -8.93 3.57 61.48
C VAL A 559 -8.04 2.37 61.11
N GLU A 560 -8.26 1.21 61.74
CA GLU A 560 -7.55 -0.04 61.44
C GLU A 560 -7.93 -0.62 60.06
N GLU A 561 -9.22 -0.57 59.68
CA GLU A 561 -9.66 -0.99 58.34
C GLU A 561 -9.02 -0.12 57.24
N GLN A 562 -8.96 1.21 57.43
CA GLN A 562 -8.33 2.12 56.47
C GLN A 562 -6.81 1.89 56.30
N ARG A 563 -6.09 1.59 57.40
CA ARG A 563 -4.66 1.24 57.35
C ARG A 563 -4.41 -0.05 56.58
N SER A 564 -5.24 -1.07 56.79
CA SER A 564 -5.12 -2.37 56.12
C SER A 564 -5.36 -2.28 54.60
N PHE A 565 -6.28 -1.41 54.17
CA PHE A 565 -6.57 -1.16 52.75
C PHE A 565 -5.40 -0.44 52.07
N LYS A 566 -4.79 0.54 52.77
CA LYS A 566 -3.62 1.30 52.30
C LYS A 566 -2.40 0.40 52.07
N GLN A 567 -2.11 -0.51 53.01
CA GLN A 567 -1.03 -1.50 52.88
C GLN A 567 -1.24 -2.44 51.68
N ARG A 568 -2.47 -2.89 51.45
CA ARG A 568 -2.79 -3.83 50.36
C ARG A 568 -2.67 -3.17 48.98
N ASP A 569 -3.09 -1.91 48.85
CA ASP A 569 -2.91 -1.11 47.62
C ASP A 569 -1.43 -0.79 47.34
N GLU A 570 -0.62 -0.53 48.37
CA GLU A 570 0.83 -0.31 48.25
C GLU A 570 1.59 -1.59 47.82
N GLU A 571 1.24 -2.76 48.36
CA GLU A 571 1.82 -4.04 47.95
C GLU A 571 1.52 -4.38 46.47
N ASP A 572 0.31 -4.09 46.00
CA ASP A 572 -0.07 -4.31 44.61
C ASP A 572 0.59 -3.32 43.64
N LEU A 573 0.84 -2.08 44.08
CA LEU A 573 1.60 -1.09 43.31
C LEU A 573 3.09 -1.46 43.18
N THR A 574 3.71 -1.91 44.28
CA THR A 574 5.12 -2.28 44.34
C THR A 574 5.41 -3.56 43.55
N LYS A 575 4.51 -4.55 43.57
CA LYS A 575 4.58 -5.75 42.71
C LYS A 575 4.52 -5.42 41.21
N ARG A 576 3.76 -4.39 40.81
CA ARG A 576 3.66 -3.94 39.40
C ARG A 576 4.87 -3.14 38.89
N LYS A 577 5.54 -2.38 39.76
CA LYS A 577 6.73 -1.57 39.39
C LYS A 577 8.00 -2.42 39.15
N ARG A 578 8.10 -3.62 39.74
CA ARG A 578 9.35 -4.41 39.84
C ARG A 578 9.79 -5.19 38.58
N GLY A 579 8.99 -5.25 37.52
CA GLY A 579 9.20 -6.22 36.42
C GLY A 579 9.36 -5.66 35.00
N ARG A 580 9.35 -4.34 34.77
CA ARG A 580 9.31 -3.77 33.40
C ARG A 580 10.55 -2.96 33.06
N ARG A 581 11.31 -3.44 32.06
CA ARG A 581 12.39 -2.69 31.41
C ARG A 581 11.77 -1.56 30.59
N ASN A 582 11.66 -0.38 31.18
CA ASN A 582 11.06 0.78 30.53
C ASN A 582 12.16 1.77 30.12
N LEU A 583 11.90 2.56 29.07
CA LEU A 583 12.78 3.67 28.67
C LEU A 583 13.10 4.58 29.87
N ILE A 584 12.11 4.81 30.72
CA ILE A 584 12.23 5.60 31.96
C ILE A 584 13.27 4.99 32.92
N SER A 585 13.39 3.67 33.01
CA SER A 585 14.42 3.03 33.84
C SER A 585 15.83 3.13 33.23
N LEU A 586 15.96 3.10 31.90
CA LEU A 586 17.24 3.28 31.20
C LEU A 586 17.74 4.73 31.32
N PHE A 587 16.84 5.71 31.14
CA PHE A 587 17.15 7.13 31.34
C PHE A 587 17.34 7.46 32.82
N GLY A 588 16.60 6.81 33.73
CA GLY A 588 16.81 6.91 35.17
C GLY A 588 18.21 6.44 35.56
N ASP A 589 18.64 5.27 35.08
CA ASP A 589 20.01 4.76 35.28
C ASP A 589 21.09 5.67 34.67
N MET A 590 20.79 6.35 33.55
CA MET A 590 21.67 7.34 32.93
C MET A 590 21.80 8.61 33.79
N VAL A 591 20.69 9.11 34.34
CA VAL A 591 20.63 10.34 35.16
C VAL A 591 21.25 10.13 36.54
N ASP A 592 21.11 8.92 37.12
CA ASP A 592 21.69 8.60 38.42
C ASP A 592 23.18 8.26 38.37
N SER A 593 23.67 7.74 37.24
CA SER A 593 25.07 7.29 37.12
C SER A 593 25.81 7.93 35.94
N ASN A 594 25.99 7.20 34.83
CA ASN A 594 26.67 7.64 33.60
C ASN A 594 26.22 6.77 32.41
N MET A 595 26.31 7.31 31.19
CA MET A 595 25.89 6.62 29.96
C MET A 595 26.59 5.26 29.73
N ARG A 596 27.89 5.14 30.04
CA ARG A 596 28.66 3.88 29.96
C ARG A 596 28.06 2.80 30.86
N THR A 597 27.73 3.16 32.10
CA THR A 597 27.19 2.22 33.10
C THR A 597 25.78 1.79 32.74
N ALA A 598 24.94 2.71 32.25
CA ALA A 598 23.61 2.39 31.75
C ALA A 598 23.66 1.42 30.55
N VAL A 599 24.55 1.66 29.57
CA VAL A 599 24.75 0.77 28.41
C VAL A 599 25.31 -0.59 28.83
N LYS A 600 26.34 -0.65 29.69
CA LYS A 600 26.90 -1.91 30.20
C LYS A 600 25.84 -2.73 30.96
N LYS A 601 25.06 -2.07 31.83
CA LYS A 601 23.97 -2.70 32.60
C LYS A 601 22.91 -3.27 31.67
N TYR A 602 22.57 -2.57 30.59
CA TYR A 602 21.63 -3.06 29.58
C TYR A 602 22.13 -4.32 28.85
N TRP A 603 23.35 -4.29 28.29
CA TRP A 603 23.90 -5.41 27.52
C TRP A 603 24.28 -6.63 28.37
N ASN A 604 24.75 -6.42 29.60
CA ASN A 604 25.09 -7.51 30.52
C ASN A 604 23.85 -8.20 31.10
N THR A 605 22.68 -7.56 31.06
CA THR A 605 21.41 -8.16 31.51
C THR A 605 20.69 -8.92 30.38
N ALA A 606 21.28 -9.00 29.18
CA ALA A 606 20.78 -9.89 28.12
C ALA A 606 20.86 -11.35 28.60
N PRO A 607 19.84 -12.19 28.32
CA PRO A 607 19.59 -13.44 29.06
C PRO A 607 20.69 -14.52 28.97
N ASN A 608 21.76 -14.30 28.20
CA ASN A 608 22.80 -15.30 27.94
C ASN A 608 24.21 -14.97 28.46
N ARG A 609 24.41 -13.92 29.27
CA ARG A 609 25.73 -13.68 29.90
C ARG A 609 25.61 -13.30 31.37
N LYS A 610 25.64 -14.30 32.26
CA LYS A 610 25.91 -14.09 33.69
C LYS A 610 27.38 -13.72 33.85
N GLY A 611 27.71 -12.44 33.69
CA GLY A 611 29.03 -11.88 33.98
C GLY A 611 28.96 -10.97 35.22
N VAL A 612 29.90 -11.16 36.15
CA VAL A 612 30.07 -10.41 37.40
C VAL A 612 30.11 -8.89 37.12
N THR A 613 29.25 -8.14 37.78
CA THR A 613 29.25 -6.66 37.75
C THR A 613 30.37 -6.11 38.64
N GLN A 614 31.53 -5.79 38.06
CA GLN A 614 32.56 -4.98 38.70
C GLN A 614 32.19 -3.49 38.55
N ARG A 615 32.17 -2.74 39.66
CA ARG A 615 32.05 -1.27 39.66
C ARG A 615 33.43 -0.70 39.36
N ASP A 616 33.67 -0.27 38.13
CA ASP A 616 34.89 0.47 37.77
C ASP A 616 34.69 1.97 38.11
N GLU A 617 35.59 2.53 38.91
CA GLU A 617 35.68 3.96 39.20
C GLU A 617 36.17 4.73 37.96
N GLY A 618 35.50 5.84 37.64
CA GLY A 618 35.56 6.49 36.33
C GLY A 618 36.68 7.51 36.15
N GLY A 619 37.57 7.28 35.18
CA GLY A 619 38.42 8.32 34.58
C GLY A 619 37.68 9.18 33.54
N PRO A 620 38.17 10.40 33.24
CA PRO A 620 37.54 11.32 32.29
C PRO A 620 37.63 10.81 30.83
N TYR A 621 36.50 10.89 30.11
CA TYR A 621 36.38 10.40 28.73
C TYR A 621 37.09 11.29 27.72
N GLY A 622 37.83 10.68 26.78
CA GLY A 622 38.17 11.29 25.49
C GLY A 622 36.94 11.48 24.60
N PHE A 623 36.97 12.49 23.72
CA PHE A 623 35.83 12.86 22.86
C PHE A 623 35.31 11.68 22.01
N GLY A 624 36.21 10.88 21.42
CA GLY A 624 35.84 9.72 20.60
C GLY A 624 35.07 8.63 21.35
N GLU A 625 35.42 8.34 22.60
CA GLU A 625 34.68 7.36 23.41
C GLU A 625 33.29 7.86 23.78
N ARG A 626 33.11 9.16 24.04
CA ARG A 626 31.79 9.74 24.32
C ARG A 626 30.85 9.54 23.13
N VAL A 627 31.34 9.78 21.91
CA VAL A 627 30.56 9.60 20.68
C VAL A 627 30.17 8.13 20.48
N ILE A 628 31.08 7.18 20.72
CA ILE A 628 30.79 5.74 20.60
C ILE A 628 29.73 5.30 21.62
N TYR A 629 29.87 5.69 22.90
CA TYR A 629 28.88 5.34 23.92
C TYR A 629 27.54 6.05 23.72
N PHE A 630 27.54 7.25 23.13
CA PHE A 630 26.33 7.94 22.69
C PHE A 630 25.57 7.14 21.64
N PHE A 631 26.24 6.69 20.56
CA PHE A 631 25.60 5.84 19.56
C PHE A 631 25.16 4.48 20.13
N LYS A 632 25.94 3.86 21.03
CA LYS A 632 25.53 2.61 21.72
C LYS A 632 24.32 2.82 22.64
N PHE A 633 24.23 3.97 23.30
CA PHE A 633 23.07 4.33 24.12
C PHE A 633 21.83 4.59 23.27
N ILE A 634 21.96 5.32 22.15
CA ILE A 634 20.88 5.50 21.17
C ILE A 634 20.39 4.14 20.67
N TRP A 635 21.31 3.24 20.30
CA TRP A 635 20.93 1.90 19.84
C TRP A 635 20.23 1.09 20.94
N ALA A 636 20.70 1.15 22.18
CA ALA A 636 20.04 0.49 23.31
C ALA A 636 18.64 1.09 23.60
N ALA A 637 18.49 2.41 23.51
CA ALA A 637 17.21 3.08 23.66
C ALA A 637 16.23 2.68 22.54
N LEU A 638 16.71 2.62 21.29
CA LEU A 638 15.94 2.13 20.14
C LEU A 638 15.53 0.66 20.32
N ASP A 639 16.43 -0.22 20.78
CA ASP A 639 16.08 -1.63 21.01
C ASP A 639 15.04 -1.80 22.13
N VAL A 640 15.15 -1.05 23.23
CA VAL A 640 14.11 -1.01 24.29
C VAL A 640 12.76 -0.53 23.74
N LEU A 641 12.76 0.50 22.89
CA LEU A 641 11.55 0.99 22.24
C LEU A 641 10.96 -0.07 21.31
N ILE A 642 11.78 -0.73 20.50
CA ILE A 642 11.36 -1.80 19.58
C ILE A 642 10.78 -2.97 20.36
N VAL A 643 11.45 -3.44 21.42
CA VAL A 643 10.98 -4.56 22.26
C VAL A 643 9.68 -4.17 22.98
N SER A 644 9.61 -2.99 23.59
CA SER A 644 8.40 -2.49 24.24
C SER A 644 7.23 -2.37 23.25
N ALA A 645 7.49 -1.88 22.04
CA ALA A 645 6.52 -1.83 20.96
C ALA A 645 6.08 -3.26 20.59
N THR A 646 6.99 -4.21 20.36
CA THR A 646 6.62 -5.60 20.04
C THR A 646 5.76 -6.25 21.11
N GLU A 647 6.04 -6.04 22.40
CA GLU A 647 5.23 -6.56 23.50
C GLU A 647 3.86 -5.90 23.58
N PHE A 648 3.79 -4.58 23.35
CA PHE A 648 2.53 -3.85 23.30
C PHE A 648 1.64 -4.37 22.17
N LEU A 649 2.21 -4.48 20.96
CA LEU A 649 1.55 -5.00 19.77
C LEU A 649 1.11 -6.47 19.95
N GLY A 650 1.95 -7.30 20.57
CA GLY A 650 1.63 -8.70 20.90
C GLY A 650 0.49 -8.83 21.91
N ARG A 651 0.46 -8.00 22.96
CA ARG A 651 -0.67 -7.97 23.91
C ARG A 651 -1.98 -7.59 23.22
N TYR A 652 -1.93 -6.64 22.28
CA TYR A 652 -3.11 -6.21 21.52
C TYR A 652 -3.65 -7.29 20.57
N THR A 653 -2.76 -8.15 20.04
CA THR A 653 -3.09 -9.22 19.07
C THR A 653 -3.20 -10.62 19.65
N MET A 654 -3.06 -10.76 20.97
CA MET A 654 -3.04 -12.02 21.70
C MET A 654 -4.15 -13.00 21.30
N THR A 655 -5.39 -12.52 21.10
CA THR A 655 -6.51 -13.37 20.66
C THR A 655 -6.29 -14.03 19.31
N TYR A 656 -5.83 -13.25 18.33
CA TYR A 656 -5.55 -13.76 17.01
C TYR A 656 -4.34 -14.69 17.03
N ASP A 657 -3.29 -14.36 17.78
CA ASP A 657 -2.12 -15.23 17.92
C ASP A 657 -2.50 -16.59 18.54
N MET A 658 -3.33 -16.62 19.58
CA MET A 658 -3.83 -17.88 20.16
C MET A 658 -4.55 -18.75 19.12
N VAL A 659 -5.51 -18.18 18.39
CA VAL A 659 -6.26 -18.91 17.35
C VAL A 659 -5.33 -19.43 16.26
N ARG A 660 -4.43 -18.56 15.77
CA ARG A 660 -3.47 -18.90 14.73
C ARG A 660 -2.52 -20.01 15.18
N ASP A 661 -2.05 -19.99 16.42
CA ASP A 661 -1.09 -20.97 16.93
C ASP A 661 -1.76 -22.34 17.14
N VAL A 662 -3.02 -22.38 17.59
CA VAL A 662 -3.83 -23.60 17.63
C VAL A 662 -4.06 -24.14 16.22
N LEU A 663 -4.51 -23.31 15.28
CA LEU A 663 -4.73 -23.73 13.89
C LEU A 663 -3.44 -24.22 13.22
N ASN A 664 -2.31 -23.56 13.46
CA ASN A 664 -1.01 -24.00 12.93
C ASN A 664 -0.63 -25.37 13.50
N LYS A 665 -0.91 -25.63 14.78
CA LYS A 665 -0.67 -26.93 15.42
C LYS A 665 -1.56 -28.03 14.84
N GLU A 666 -2.87 -27.78 14.72
CA GLU A 666 -3.82 -28.72 14.11
C GLU A 666 -3.51 -28.96 12.62
N ARG A 667 -3.05 -27.93 11.89
CA ARG A 667 -2.59 -28.05 10.50
C ARG A 667 -1.37 -28.94 10.34
N ARG A 668 -0.41 -28.85 11.26
CA ARG A 668 0.74 -29.77 11.29
C ARG A 668 0.30 -31.20 11.53
N GLN A 669 -0.59 -31.40 12.50
CA GLN A 669 -1.16 -32.73 12.79
C GLN A 669 -1.87 -33.31 11.57
N LEU A 670 -2.67 -32.52 10.85
CA LEU A 670 -3.34 -32.94 9.63
C LEU A 670 -2.33 -33.41 8.57
N LYS A 671 -1.28 -32.61 8.32
CA LYS A 671 -0.28 -32.92 7.29
C LYS A 671 0.57 -34.15 7.58
N GLU A 672 0.84 -34.43 8.85
CA GLU A 672 1.69 -35.56 9.25
C GLU A 672 0.92 -36.87 9.44
N GLN A 673 -0.35 -36.79 9.88
CA GLN A 673 -1.08 -37.96 10.40
C GLN A 673 -2.22 -38.42 9.49
N THR A 674 -2.63 -37.64 8.48
CA THR A 674 -3.84 -37.93 7.70
C THR A 674 -3.59 -37.84 6.20
N ASP A 675 -4.34 -38.63 5.42
CA ASP A 675 -4.39 -38.53 3.95
C ASP A 675 -5.32 -37.39 3.52
N TYR A 676 -5.01 -36.17 3.95
CA TYR A 676 -5.86 -34.98 3.74
C TYR A 676 -5.89 -34.51 2.28
N ASP A 677 -4.93 -34.93 1.47
CA ASP A 677 -4.77 -34.56 0.06
C ASP A 677 -5.75 -35.33 -0.85
N VAL A 678 -6.23 -36.49 -0.38
CA VAL A 678 -7.24 -37.33 -1.02
C VAL A 678 -8.63 -36.73 -0.82
N GLY A 679 -9.25 -36.32 -1.92
CA GLY A 679 -10.59 -35.74 -1.93
C GLY A 679 -11.31 -35.95 -3.25
N VAL A 680 -12.63 -35.76 -3.25
CA VAL A 680 -13.49 -35.92 -4.44
C VAL A 680 -13.51 -34.61 -5.21
N ARG A 681 -13.50 -34.69 -6.54
CA ARG A 681 -13.67 -33.50 -7.40
C ARG A 681 -15.11 -33.45 -7.91
N VAL A 682 -15.85 -32.40 -7.57
CA VAL A 682 -17.19 -32.12 -8.10
C VAL A 682 -17.10 -30.90 -9.01
N GLU A 683 -17.46 -31.05 -10.29
CA GLU A 683 -17.35 -29.99 -11.31
C GLU A 683 -15.95 -29.33 -11.39
N GLY A 684 -14.88 -30.10 -11.11
CA GLY A 684 -13.51 -29.62 -11.11
C GLY A 684 -13.02 -28.96 -9.80
N TRP A 685 -13.90 -28.80 -8.81
CA TRP A 685 -13.56 -28.31 -7.47
C TRP A 685 -13.16 -29.46 -6.55
N TRP A 686 -12.03 -29.34 -5.85
CA TRP A 686 -11.62 -30.31 -4.84
C TRP A 686 -12.41 -30.13 -3.53
N LEU A 687 -13.02 -31.22 -3.05
CA LEU A 687 -13.73 -31.29 -1.78
C LEU A 687 -13.07 -32.35 -0.87
N PRO A 688 -12.95 -32.08 0.44
CA PRO A 688 -12.36 -33.05 1.36
C PRO A 688 -13.29 -34.26 1.57
N ARG A 689 -12.69 -35.44 1.78
CA ARG A 689 -13.44 -36.70 2.02
C ARG A 689 -14.22 -36.71 3.34
N ALA A 690 -13.74 -36.00 4.35
CA ALA A 690 -14.34 -35.91 5.68
C ALA A 690 -13.96 -34.59 6.37
N SER A 691 -14.63 -34.28 7.48
CA SER A 691 -14.25 -33.18 8.37
C SER A 691 -12.90 -33.47 9.06
N PHE A 692 -12.27 -32.42 9.61
CA PHE A 692 -10.99 -32.54 10.35
C PHE A 692 -11.02 -33.67 11.40
N GLU A 693 -12.05 -33.69 12.25
CA GLU A 693 -12.20 -34.70 13.31
C GLU A 693 -12.37 -36.12 12.73
N GLY A 694 -13.11 -36.24 11.63
CA GLY A 694 -13.25 -37.51 10.92
C GLY A 694 -11.93 -38.02 10.34
N LEU A 695 -11.10 -37.14 9.78
CA LEU A 695 -9.79 -37.51 9.22
C LEU A 695 -8.80 -37.92 10.31
N VAL A 696 -8.75 -37.19 11.43
CA VAL A 696 -7.86 -37.52 12.55
C VAL A 696 -8.28 -38.83 13.21
N LYS A 697 -9.58 -39.05 13.43
CA LYS A 697 -10.09 -40.30 14.03
C LYS A 697 -9.82 -41.53 13.15
N ASN A 698 -9.91 -41.38 11.84
CA ASN A 698 -9.70 -42.46 10.88
C ASN A 698 -8.23 -42.60 10.44
N SER A 699 -7.31 -41.83 11.03
CA SER A 699 -5.90 -41.87 10.67
C SER A 699 -5.26 -43.22 10.98
N LYS A 700 -4.53 -43.77 10.00
CA LYS A 700 -3.74 -45.00 10.15
C LYS A 700 -2.23 -44.75 10.14
N LEU A 701 -1.80 -43.51 9.95
CA LEU A 701 -0.39 -43.13 9.84
C LEU A 701 0.26 -42.96 11.23
N PRO A 702 1.48 -43.51 11.44
CA PRO A 702 2.20 -43.35 12.69
C PRO A 702 2.73 -41.92 12.87
N ARG A 703 2.71 -41.41 14.11
CA ARG A 703 3.29 -40.09 14.42
C ARG A 703 4.81 -40.07 14.20
N PRO A 704 5.37 -39.01 13.61
CA PRO A 704 6.83 -38.90 13.43
C PRO A 704 7.54 -38.86 14.78
N ARG A 705 8.68 -39.57 14.90
CA ARG A 705 9.42 -39.75 16.17
C ARG A 705 10.05 -38.45 16.71
N ARG A 706 10.41 -37.48 15.85
CA ARG A 706 10.85 -36.12 16.23
C ARG A 706 10.60 -35.13 15.06
N PRO A 707 9.97 -33.96 15.31
CA PRO A 707 9.88 -32.90 14.30
C PRO A 707 11.26 -32.25 14.05
N PRO A 708 11.53 -31.70 12.85
CA PRO A 708 12.75 -30.94 12.59
C PRO A 708 12.84 -29.71 13.49
N LYS A 709 14.07 -29.32 13.88
CA LYS A 709 14.29 -28.15 14.74
C LYS A 709 13.90 -26.87 13.99
N GLU A 710 12.79 -26.26 14.39
CA GLU A 710 12.34 -24.98 13.84
C GLU A 710 13.32 -23.86 14.21
N MET A 711 13.45 -22.87 13.31
CA MET A 711 14.10 -21.60 13.66
C MET A 711 13.29 -20.93 14.78
N SER A 712 13.88 -20.82 15.96
CA SER A 712 13.16 -20.29 17.12
C SER A 712 12.78 -18.82 16.90
N SER A 713 11.54 -18.46 17.25
CA SER A 713 11.09 -17.06 17.19
C SER A 713 11.93 -16.10 18.05
N THR A 714 12.64 -16.64 19.05
CA THR A 714 13.56 -15.89 19.91
C THR A 714 14.84 -15.46 19.19
N ASP A 715 15.25 -16.19 18.16
CA ASP A 715 16.55 -16.02 17.51
C ASP A 715 16.50 -15.01 16.37
N LEU A 716 15.29 -14.55 16.00
CA LEU A 716 15.10 -13.49 15.01
C LEU A 716 15.59 -12.13 15.55
N PRO A 717 16.20 -11.28 14.70
CA PRO A 717 16.51 -9.90 15.04
C PRO A 717 15.29 -9.11 15.51
N ALA A 718 15.49 -8.14 16.42
CA ALA A 718 14.42 -7.33 16.99
C ALA A 718 13.55 -6.62 15.92
N ILE A 719 14.19 -6.10 14.88
CA ILE A 719 13.50 -5.45 13.74
C ILE A 719 12.55 -6.43 13.03
N MET A 720 12.98 -7.69 12.82
CA MET A 720 12.14 -8.69 12.16
C MET A 720 10.97 -9.15 13.06
N LYS A 721 11.17 -9.16 14.40
CA LYS A 721 10.08 -9.37 15.36
C LYS A 721 9.06 -8.23 15.31
N LEU A 722 9.50 -6.98 15.19
CA LEU A 722 8.63 -5.82 15.01
C LEU A 722 7.86 -5.89 13.69
N MET A 723 8.53 -6.19 12.58
CA MET A 723 7.88 -6.40 11.28
C MET A 723 6.81 -7.50 11.35
N LYS A 724 7.11 -8.63 12.01
CA LYS A 724 6.14 -9.71 12.23
C LYS A 724 4.95 -9.23 13.08
N ALA A 725 5.20 -8.51 14.17
CA ALA A 725 4.14 -7.97 15.03
C ALA A 725 3.25 -6.94 14.31
N LEU A 726 3.85 -6.05 13.49
CA LEU A 726 3.14 -5.09 12.66
C LEU A 726 2.27 -5.80 11.62
N TRP A 727 2.81 -6.79 10.91
CA TRP A 727 2.03 -7.59 9.97
C TRP A 727 0.86 -8.31 10.65
N VAL A 728 1.09 -8.89 11.83
CA VAL A 728 0.05 -9.57 12.61
C VAL A 728 -1.07 -8.61 13.03
N ILE A 729 -0.76 -7.35 13.40
CA ILE A 729 -1.77 -6.34 13.68
C ILE A 729 -2.59 -5.98 12.47
N ILE A 730 -1.92 -5.72 11.34
CA ILE A 730 -2.58 -5.38 10.07
C ILE A 730 -3.59 -6.47 9.70
N VAL A 731 -3.22 -7.75 9.88
CA VAL A 731 -4.11 -8.88 9.60
C VAL A 731 -5.21 -9.02 10.65
N ALA A 732 -4.86 -8.97 11.95
CA ALA A 732 -5.80 -9.17 13.05
C ALA A 732 -6.89 -8.07 13.14
N ARG A 733 -6.56 -6.84 12.74
CA ARG A 733 -7.47 -5.68 12.66
C ARG A 733 -7.62 -5.17 11.24
N SER A 734 -7.68 -6.10 10.29
CA SER A 734 -7.86 -5.79 8.86
C SER A 734 -9.21 -5.11 8.55
N ASP A 735 -10.21 -5.26 9.42
CA ASP A 735 -11.49 -4.53 9.37
C ASP A 735 -11.27 -3.01 9.56
N LEU A 736 -10.58 -2.61 10.62
CA LEU A 736 -10.21 -1.22 10.91
C LEU A 736 -9.33 -0.62 9.81
N LEU A 737 -8.38 -1.40 9.27
CA LEU A 737 -7.55 -0.98 8.15
C LEU A 737 -8.40 -0.59 6.93
N CYS A 738 -9.37 -1.43 6.55
CA CYS A 738 -10.28 -1.14 5.44
C CYS A 738 -11.04 0.17 5.68
N TYR A 739 -11.58 0.36 6.88
CA TYR A 739 -12.33 1.56 7.23
C TYR A 739 -11.48 2.83 7.19
N VAL A 740 -10.25 2.78 7.71
CA VAL A 740 -9.31 3.91 7.64
C VAL A 740 -8.97 4.25 6.19
N CYS A 741 -8.73 3.25 5.33
CA CYS A 741 -8.47 3.49 3.90
C CYS A 741 -9.66 4.15 3.19
N VAL A 742 -10.90 3.72 3.49
CA VAL A 742 -12.12 4.34 2.94
C VAL A 742 -12.25 5.80 3.38
N ILE A 743 -12.04 6.07 4.66
CA ILE A 743 -12.15 7.41 5.22
C ILE A 743 -11.06 8.31 4.64
N MET A 744 -9.82 7.83 4.55
CA MET A 744 -8.71 8.56 3.92
C MET A 744 -8.98 8.87 2.44
N ASN A 745 -9.58 7.95 1.70
CA ASN A 745 -10.00 8.21 0.32
C ASN A 745 -11.00 9.38 0.26
N GLN A 746 -12.01 9.35 1.14
CA GLN A 746 -13.01 10.40 1.23
C GLN A 746 -12.40 11.76 1.60
N ILE A 747 -11.44 11.79 2.52
CA ILE A 747 -10.74 13.01 2.95
C ILE A 747 -9.92 13.61 1.79
N MET A 748 -9.17 12.77 1.07
CA MET A 748 -8.17 13.23 0.11
C MET A 748 -8.78 13.59 -1.24
N GLN A 749 -9.79 12.84 -1.68
CA GLN A 749 -10.41 13.07 -2.98
C GLN A 749 -11.63 14.00 -2.90
N CYS A 750 -12.34 14.03 -1.76
CA CYS A 750 -13.56 14.82 -1.53
C CYS A 750 -14.53 14.75 -2.73
N GLN A 751 -14.96 13.54 -3.10
CA GLN A 751 -15.84 13.30 -4.25
C GLN A 751 -17.20 12.78 -3.81
N LEU A 752 -18.25 13.07 -4.57
CA LEU A 752 -19.58 12.53 -4.31
C LEU A 752 -19.62 11.01 -4.46
N ILE A 753 -18.92 10.47 -5.47
CA ILE A 753 -18.92 9.04 -5.76
C ILE A 753 -18.29 8.19 -4.65
N THR A 754 -17.48 8.77 -3.77
CA THR A 754 -16.86 8.06 -2.66
C THR A 754 -17.70 8.09 -1.37
N ILE A 755 -18.72 8.96 -1.29
CA ILE A 755 -19.58 9.11 -0.10
C ILE A 755 -20.36 7.83 0.25
N PRO A 756 -20.97 7.10 -0.71
CA PRO A 756 -21.68 5.86 -0.36
C PRO A 756 -20.79 4.86 0.38
N LEU A 757 -19.49 4.82 0.06
CA LEU A 757 -18.52 3.96 0.72
C LEU A 757 -18.29 4.38 2.18
N SER A 758 -18.11 5.69 2.45
CA SER A 758 -17.93 6.19 3.83
C SER A 758 -19.20 6.03 4.66
N ILE A 759 -20.37 6.31 4.10
CA ILE A 759 -21.67 6.12 4.76
C ILE A 759 -21.86 4.65 5.13
N MET A 760 -21.55 3.73 4.22
CA MET A 760 -21.68 2.29 4.49
C MET A 760 -20.74 1.84 5.62
N VAL A 761 -19.55 2.42 5.74
CA VAL A 761 -18.63 2.15 6.86
C VAL A 761 -19.20 2.63 8.19
N TYR A 762 -19.73 3.88 8.26
CA TYR A 762 -20.27 4.43 9.50
C TYR A 762 -21.58 3.78 9.94
N LEU A 763 -22.50 3.53 8.99
CA LEU A 763 -23.87 3.08 9.30
C LEU A 763 -24.07 1.56 9.25
N TRP A 764 -23.20 0.81 8.58
CA TRP A 764 -23.34 -0.65 8.48
C TRP A 764 -22.10 -1.39 9.00
N GLY A 765 -20.91 -1.03 8.52
CA GLY A 765 -19.66 -1.69 8.88
C GLY A 765 -19.38 -1.64 10.39
N MET A 766 -19.30 -0.43 10.95
CA MET A 766 -18.95 -0.26 12.37
C MET A 766 -20.07 -0.58 13.36
N LEU A 767 -21.33 -0.46 12.96
CA LEU A 767 -22.47 -0.77 13.82
C LEU A 767 -22.75 -2.28 13.90
N SER A 768 -22.25 -3.08 12.96
CA SER A 768 -22.47 -4.53 12.96
C SER A 768 -21.85 -5.26 14.16
N ASN A 769 -22.64 -6.13 14.79
CA ASN A 769 -22.27 -6.90 15.98
C ASN A 769 -22.53 -8.40 15.76
N PRO A 770 -21.57 -9.31 15.99
CA PRO A 770 -20.19 -9.10 16.42
C PRO A 770 -19.23 -8.64 15.32
N ARG A 771 -19.56 -8.84 14.03
CA ARG A 771 -18.72 -8.49 12.87
C ARG A 771 -19.60 -8.17 11.65
N PRO A 772 -19.07 -7.46 10.64
CA PRO A 772 -19.80 -7.20 9.39
C PRO A 772 -20.09 -8.50 8.65
N SER A 773 -21.23 -8.54 7.97
CA SER A 773 -21.64 -9.69 7.17
C SER A 773 -20.76 -9.87 5.93
N LYS A 774 -20.74 -11.08 5.36
CA LYS A 774 -20.12 -11.33 4.06
C LYS A 774 -20.70 -10.42 2.96
N THR A 775 -22.01 -10.13 3.01
CA THR A 775 -22.70 -9.27 2.05
C THR A 775 -22.16 -7.84 2.06
N PHE A 776 -21.87 -7.27 3.24
CA PHE A 776 -21.24 -5.95 3.37
C PHE A 776 -19.92 -5.91 2.59
N TRP A 777 -19.05 -6.91 2.78
CA TRP A 777 -17.76 -6.97 2.11
C TRP A 777 -17.86 -7.21 0.60
N ILE A 778 -18.83 -8.01 0.14
CA ILE A 778 -19.07 -8.22 -1.29
C ILE A 778 -19.51 -6.91 -1.96
N ILE A 779 -20.45 -6.18 -1.34
CA ILE A 779 -20.93 -4.89 -1.85
C ILE A 779 -19.80 -3.85 -1.84
N MET A 780 -18.98 -3.80 -0.79
CA MET A 780 -17.77 -2.96 -0.73
C MET A 780 -16.84 -3.22 -1.91
N ILE A 781 -16.49 -4.50 -2.19
CA ILE A 781 -15.59 -4.86 -3.30
C ILE A 781 -16.20 -4.42 -4.63
N GLY A 782 -17.44 -4.82 -4.90
CA GLY A 782 -18.11 -4.49 -6.16
C GLY A 782 -18.25 -2.99 -6.39
N TYR A 783 -18.52 -2.21 -5.33
CA TYR A 783 -18.60 -0.76 -5.42
C TYR A 783 -17.24 -0.11 -5.74
N VAL A 784 -16.16 -0.54 -5.08
CA VAL A 784 -14.82 -0.01 -5.35
C VAL A 784 -14.37 -0.36 -6.77
N GLU A 785 -14.59 -1.58 -7.23
CA GLU A 785 -14.31 -1.99 -8.61
C GLU A 785 -15.10 -1.17 -9.63
N LEU A 786 -16.39 -0.91 -9.36
CA LEU A 786 -17.25 -0.04 -10.18
C LEU A 786 -16.72 1.39 -10.23
N VAL A 787 -16.29 1.96 -9.10
CA VAL A 787 -15.73 3.32 -9.05
C VAL A 787 -14.44 3.42 -9.85
N ILE A 788 -13.53 2.46 -9.73
CA ILE A 788 -12.27 2.43 -10.51
C ILE A 788 -12.59 2.36 -12.01
N LEU A 789 -13.51 1.47 -12.41
CA LEU A 789 -13.92 1.31 -13.79
C LEU A 789 -14.57 2.59 -14.34
N LEU A 790 -15.46 3.22 -13.57
CA LEU A 790 -16.12 4.46 -13.97
C LEU A 790 -15.09 5.59 -14.09
N LYS A 791 -14.20 5.77 -13.12
CA LYS A 791 -13.15 6.79 -13.20
C LYS A 791 -12.21 6.57 -14.39
N CYS A 792 -11.91 5.32 -14.73
CA CYS A 792 -11.12 4.96 -15.90
C CYS A 792 -11.82 5.34 -17.21
N ILE A 793 -13.13 5.10 -17.32
CA ILE A 793 -13.94 5.51 -18.48
C ILE A 793 -14.02 7.04 -18.58
N PHE A 794 -14.19 7.72 -17.46
CA PHE A 794 -14.24 9.19 -17.42
C PHE A 794 -12.87 9.86 -17.55
N GLN A 795 -11.77 9.13 -17.72
CA GLN A 795 -10.50 9.74 -18.14
C GLN A 795 -10.46 10.06 -19.65
N PHE A 796 -11.37 9.51 -20.46
CA PHE A 796 -11.39 9.81 -21.89
C PHE A 796 -11.80 11.26 -22.16
N GLU A 797 -11.14 11.92 -23.10
CA GLU A 797 -11.47 13.29 -23.50
C GLU A 797 -12.86 13.41 -24.13
N MET A 798 -13.39 12.35 -24.74
CA MET A 798 -14.75 12.30 -25.31
C MET A 798 -15.85 12.55 -24.26
N MET A 799 -15.54 12.42 -22.98
CA MET A 799 -16.53 12.54 -21.91
C MET A 799 -16.85 14.01 -21.62
N PRO A 800 -18.14 14.32 -21.35
CA PRO A 800 -18.59 15.70 -21.15
C PRO A 800 -17.84 16.35 -19.98
N GLY A 801 -17.19 17.48 -20.24
CA GLY A 801 -16.39 18.24 -19.27
C GLY A 801 -14.87 18.05 -19.34
N ASN A 802 -14.38 17.08 -20.12
CA ASN A 802 -12.93 16.82 -20.30
C ASN A 802 -12.38 17.33 -21.65
N ASN A 803 -13.24 17.85 -22.53
CA ASN A 803 -12.81 18.49 -23.77
C ASN A 803 -11.93 19.70 -23.43
N ARG A 804 -10.65 19.65 -23.78
CA ARG A 804 -9.81 20.86 -23.76
C ARG A 804 -10.38 21.83 -24.80
N PRO A 805 -10.76 23.07 -24.43
CA PRO A 805 -10.95 24.11 -25.42
C PRO A 805 -9.57 24.48 -25.95
N ASN A 806 -9.07 23.70 -26.92
CA ASN A 806 -7.99 24.14 -27.79
C ASN A 806 -8.61 25.05 -28.86
N ALA A 807 -9.12 26.19 -28.42
CA ALA A 807 -9.38 27.34 -29.26
C ALA A 807 -9.21 28.55 -28.35
N LYS A 808 -8.35 29.47 -28.77
CA LYS A 808 -8.35 30.84 -28.27
C LYS A 808 -9.71 31.45 -28.60
N THR A 809 -10.74 31.16 -27.82
CA THR A 809 -12.00 31.90 -27.85
C THR A 809 -11.95 32.93 -26.73
N GLU A 810 -12.12 34.18 -27.14
CA GLU A 810 -12.05 35.43 -26.38
C GLU A 810 -13.14 35.58 -25.30
N TYR A 811 -13.97 34.54 -25.08
CA TYR A 811 -14.99 34.50 -24.04
C TYR A 811 -14.67 33.42 -22.99
N GLY A 812 -13.90 33.83 -21.97
CA GLY A 812 -14.04 33.48 -20.54
C GLY A 812 -13.97 32.01 -20.06
N PRO A 813 -13.13 31.69 -19.05
CA PRO A 813 -13.09 30.39 -18.37
C PRO A 813 -14.21 30.23 -17.32
N LEU A 814 -15.48 30.45 -17.69
CA LEU A 814 -16.58 30.46 -16.73
C LEU A 814 -17.05 29.05 -16.31
N GLU A 815 -16.84 28.03 -17.14
CA GLU A 815 -17.21 26.63 -16.84
C GLU A 815 -16.30 25.96 -15.80
N ILE A 816 -15.06 26.45 -15.65
CA ILE A 816 -14.06 25.89 -14.71
C ILE A 816 -14.33 26.35 -13.26
N VAL A 817 -15.03 27.47 -13.09
CA VAL A 817 -15.24 28.12 -11.79
C VAL A 817 -16.44 27.55 -11.03
N ASN A 818 -17.46 26.99 -11.70
CA ASN A 818 -18.65 26.48 -11.03
C ASN A 818 -18.38 25.14 -10.29
N PRO A 819 -18.40 25.10 -8.94
CA PRO A 819 -18.13 23.88 -8.17
C PRO A 819 -19.24 22.81 -8.30
N PHE A 820 -20.43 23.20 -8.77
CA PHE A 820 -21.60 22.32 -8.96
C PHE A 820 -21.70 21.71 -10.36
N PHE A 821 -20.70 21.91 -11.24
CA PHE A 821 -20.71 21.24 -12.55
C PHE A 821 -20.73 19.71 -12.36
N PRO A 822 -21.65 18.96 -12.99
CA PRO A 822 -21.90 17.55 -12.64
C PRO A 822 -20.67 16.65 -12.64
N SER A 823 -19.76 16.77 -13.61
CA SER A 823 -18.55 15.94 -13.64
C SER A 823 -17.51 16.35 -12.58
N LYS A 824 -17.40 17.65 -12.27
CA LYS A 824 -16.53 18.19 -11.22
C LYS A 824 -17.07 17.82 -9.83
N PHE A 825 -18.38 17.97 -9.63
CA PHE A 825 -19.09 17.63 -8.40
C PHE A 825 -19.06 16.12 -8.11
N MET A 826 -19.21 15.29 -9.15
CA MET A 826 -19.11 13.83 -9.01
C MET A 826 -17.66 13.36 -8.80
N GLY A 827 -16.67 14.16 -9.16
CA GLY A 827 -15.25 13.83 -9.07
C GLY A 827 -14.73 12.98 -10.24
N LEU A 828 -15.33 13.14 -11.42
CA LEU A 828 -15.05 12.37 -12.64
C LEU A 828 -14.17 13.12 -13.65
N LEU A 829 -13.66 14.31 -13.31
CA LEU A 829 -12.73 15.05 -14.17
C LEU A 829 -11.40 14.29 -14.33
N THR A 830 -10.67 14.55 -15.42
CA THR A 830 -9.32 14.00 -15.62
C THR A 830 -8.39 14.40 -14.48
N MET A 831 -7.75 13.42 -13.85
CA MET A 831 -6.84 13.61 -12.72
C MET A 831 -5.63 12.69 -12.86
N ASN A 832 -4.44 13.22 -12.62
CA ASN A 832 -3.23 12.40 -12.53
C ASN A 832 -3.34 11.45 -11.33
N LEU A 833 -3.03 10.17 -11.53
CA LEU A 833 -3.02 9.16 -10.46
C LEU A 833 -4.37 9.03 -9.71
N TYR A 834 -5.49 9.15 -10.41
CA TYR A 834 -6.86 9.11 -9.86
C TYR A 834 -7.24 7.85 -9.08
N TYR A 835 -6.42 6.80 -9.13
CA TYR A 835 -6.71 5.45 -8.63
C TYR A 835 -5.96 5.06 -7.35
N ILE A 836 -5.02 5.88 -6.88
CA ILE A 836 -4.11 5.52 -5.78
C ILE A 836 -4.88 5.12 -4.51
N TRP A 837 -5.89 5.92 -4.13
CA TRP A 837 -6.63 5.68 -2.90
C TRP A 837 -7.59 4.49 -3.02
N GLU A 838 -8.23 4.31 -4.16
CA GLU A 838 -9.03 3.13 -4.49
C GLU A 838 -8.19 1.84 -4.50
N MET A 839 -6.95 1.91 -4.99
CA MET A 839 -5.99 0.81 -4.95
C MET A 839 -5.68 0.40 -3.51
N PHE A 840 -5.42 1.36 -2.61
CA PHE A 840 -5.19 1.07 -1.20
C PHE A 840 -6.42 0.43 -0.54
N ILE A 841 -7.63 0.90 -0.86
CA ILE A 841 -8.88 0.29 -0.38
C ILE A 841 -9.00 -1.15 -0.88
N LEU A 842 -8.82 -1.38 -2.18
CA LEU A 842 -8.92 -2.71 -2.79
C LEU A 842 -7.88 -3.67 -2.17
N MET A 843 -6.66 -3.20 -1.92
CA MET A 843 -5.62 -3.99 -1.23
C MET A 843 -5.99 -4.33 0.20
N ALA A 844 -6.49 -3.36 0.98
CA ALA A 844 -6.95 -3.61 2.34
C ALA A 844 -8.08 -4.65 2.38
N ILE A 845 -9.06 -4.53 1.46
CA ILE A 845 -10.19 -5.47 1.41
C ILE A 845 -9.76 -6.87 0.98
N VAL A 846 -8.83 -7.01 0.02
CA VAL A 846 -8.29 -8.32 -0.38
C VAL A 846 -7.55 -8.99 0.78
N ILE A 847 -6.77 -8.23 1.56
CA ILE A 847 -6.11 -8.72 2.78
C ILE A 847 -7.16 -9.17 3.82
N HIS A 848 -8.23 -8.37 4.00
CA HIS A 848 -9.32 -8.72 4.91
C HIS A 848 -10.07 -9.98 4.46
N ARG A 849 -10.36 -10.11 3.17
CA ARG A 849 -10.97 -11.30 2.57
C ARG A 849 -10.09 -12.53 2.75
N TYR A 850 -8.78 -12.39 2.54
CA TYR A 850 -7.80 -13.45 2.79
C TYR A 850 -7.83 -13.91 4.26
N TYR A 851 -7.85 -12.96 5.20
CA TYR A 851 -7.98 -13.23 6.63
C TYR A 851 -9.27 -13.99 6.97
N LEU A 852 -10.43 -13.51 6.50
CA LEU A 852 -11.72 -14.16 6.74
C LEU A 852 -11.79 -15.55 6.11
N THR A 853 -11.16 -15.75 4.96
CA THR A 853 -11.08 -17.06 4.29
C THR A 853 -10.22 -18.04 5.09
N ASN A 854 -9.09 -17.59 5.64
CA ASN A 854 -8.21 -18.44 6.44
C ASN A 854 -8.85 -18.91 7.74
N ILE A 855 -9.65 -18.07 8.40
CA ILE A 855 -10.37 -18.45 9.63
C ILE A 855 -11.69 -19.19 9.31
N GLY A 856 -12.10 -19.22 8.03
CA GLY A 856 -13.31 -19.89 7.54
C GLY A 856 -14.61 -19.12 7.71
N LEU A 857 -14.54 -17.86 8.14
CA LEU A 857 -15.68 -16.95 8.26
C LEU A 857 -16.21 -16.45 6.91
N TRP A 858 -15.45 -16.65 5.82
CA TRP A 858 -15.85 -16.29 4.45
C TRP A 858 -16.62 -17.41 3.71
N SER A 859 -16.74 -18.59 4.32
CA SER A 859 -17.28 -19.78 3.65
C SER A 859 -18.81 -19.82 3.65
N THR A 860 -19.40 -20.25 2.54
CA THR A 860 -20.83 -20.59 2.37
C THR A 860 -21.09 -22.08 2.63
N VAL A 861 -20.12 -22.78 3.21
CA VAL A 861 -20.14 -24.25 3.29
C VAL A 861 -21.27 -24.74 4.20
N THR A 862 -21.64 -23.96 5.22
CA THR A 862 -22.83 -24.25 6.03
C THR A 862 -24.14 -24.09 5.24
N THR A 863 -24.17 -23.27 4.20
CA THR A 863 -25.34 -23.10 3.31
C THR A 863 -25.33 -24.01 2.08
N SER A 864 -24.20 -24.64 1.73
CA SER A 864 -24.15 -25.68 0.68
C SER A 864 -24.37 -27.10 1.21
N ILE A 865 -24.42 -27.28 2.54
CA ILE A 865 -24.99 -28.47 3.17
C ILE A 865 -26.53 -28.36 3.26
N LEU A 866 -27.09 -27.16 3.03
CA LEU A 866 -28.48 -27.03 2.57
C LEU A 866 -28.46 -27.21 1.03
N PRO A 867 -29.20 -28.17 0.47
CA PRO A 867 -29.22 -28.40 -0.97
C PRO A 867 -29.95 -27.23 -1.64
N HIS A 868 -29.20 -26.19 -2.02
CA HIS A 868 -29.69 -25.17 -2.93
C HIS A 868 -29.81 -25.79 -4.32
N SER A 869 -31.04 -26.16 -4.66
CA SER A 869 -31.57 -26.34 -6.02
C SER A 869 -30.69 -27.15 -6.98
N LEU A 870 -30.57 -28.46 -6.73
CA LEU A 870 -30.25 -29.43 -7.76
C LEU A 870 -31.57 -29.82 -8.44
N ASP A 871 -31.78 -29.42 -9.69
CA ASP A 871 -32.92 -29.87 -10.50
C ASP A 871 -32.72 -31.35 -10.88
N GLY A 872 -33.57 -32.24 -10.35
CA GLY A 872 -33.61 -33.68 -10.66
C GLY A 872 -33.69 -34.58 -9.44
N LEU A 873 -34.21 -35.81 -9.61
CA LEU A 873 -34.05 -36.87 -8.61
C LEU A 873 -32.60 -37.35 -8.67
N TYR A 874 -31.87 -37.32 -7.55
CA TYR A 874 -30.50 -37.83 -7.48
C TYR A 874 -30.42 -38.89 -6.39
N ALA A 875 -29.84 -40.04 -6.72
CA ALA A 875 -29.53 -41.10 -5.78
C ALA A 875 -28.00 -41.25 -5.66
N MET A 876 -27.53 -41.59 -4.47
CA MET A 876 -26.13 -41.90 -4.22
C MET A 876 -25.87 -43.36 -4.59
N GLN A 877 -25.08 -43.59 -5.64
CA GLN A 877 -24.69 -44.94 -6.06
C GLN A 877 -23.18 -44.99 -6.28
N GLY A 878 -22.47 -45.82 -5.52
CA GLY A 878 -21.01 -46.01 -5.68
C GLY A 878 -20.12 -44.79 -5.37
N GLY A 879 -20.63 -43.77 -4.65
CA GLY A 879 -19.85 -42.57 -4.29
C GLY A 879 -19.91 -41.43 -5.31
N GLU A 880 -20.72 -41.55 -6.36
CA GLU A 880 -21.13 -40.44 -7.24
C GLU A 880 -22.64 -40.16 -7.12
N LEU A 881 -23.02 -38.90 -7.31
CA LEU A 881 -24.42 -38.46 -7.40
C LEU A 881 -24.91 -38.69 -8.83
N VAL A 882 -25.82 -39.66 -9.01
CA VAL A 882 -26.38 -40.01 -10.33
C VAL A 882 -27.84 -39.57 -10.40
N LYS A 883 -28.24 -38.94 -11.52
CA LYS A 883 -29.61 -38.51 -11.79
C LYS A 883 -30.49 -39.73 -12.13
N VAL A 884 -31.54 -39.99 -11.34
CA VAL A 884 -32.46 -41.13 -11.53
C VAL A 884 -33.47 -40.82 -12.65
N ALA A 885 -33.58 -41.71 -13.62
CA ALA A 885 -34.58 -41.63 -14.70
C ALA A 885 -35.97 -42.08 -14.19
N GLN A 886 -37.03 -41.42 -14.66
CA GLN A 886 -38.34 -41.33 -14.00
C GLN A 886 -39.23 -42.58 -13.93
N ASN A 887 -38.78 -43.79 -14.28
CA ASN A 887 -39.71 -44.93 -14.45
C ASN A 887 -39.28 -46.20 -13.69
N THR A 888 -39.64 -46.31 -12.40
CA THR A 888 -39.82 -47.62 -11.70
C THR A 888 -40.70 -47.46 -10.46
N PRO A 889 -41.65 -48.37 -10.17
CA PRO A 889 -42.56 -48.24 -9.04
C PRO A 889 -41.94 -48.68 -7.71
N THR A 890 -42.29 -47.90 -6.71
CA THR A 890 -42.04 -47.96 -5.27
C THR A 890 -41.92 -49.34 -4.62
N GLY A 891 -40.82 -49.54 -3.88
CA GLY A 891 -40.74 -50.58 -2.85
C GLY A 891 -39.36 -50.74 -2.22
N SER A 892 -38.98 -49.87 -1.28
CA SER A 892 -38.30 -50.23 0.00
C SER A 892 -37.71 -48.98 0.68
N THR A 893 -37.83 -48.98 2.01
CA THR A 893 -37.48 -47.97 3.00
C THR A 893 -35.98 -47.63 3.09
N THR A 894 -35.61 -46.38 2.76
CA THR A 894 -34.53 -45.59 3.39
C THR A 894 -34.73 -44.11 3.04
N ASP A 895 -34.48 -43.21 4.00
CA ASP A 895 -34.76 -41.76 3.94
C ASP A 895 -34.22 -41.06 2.68
N GLU A 896 -35.10 -40.82 1.70
CA GLU A 896 -34.86 -40.00 0.51
C GLU A 896 -35.39 -38.57 0.72
N TYR A 897 -34.54 -37.56 0.56
CA TYR A 897 -34.95 -36.15 0.56
C TYR A 897 -35.43 -35.75 -0.85
N ILE A 898 -36.73 -35.49 -0.98
CA ILE A 898 -37.36 -35.04 -2.24
C ILE A 898 -37.53 -33.51 -2.21
N VAL A 899 -37.04 -32.80 -3.23
CA VAL A 899 -37.27 -31.36 -3.42
C VAL A 899 -38.09 -31.13 -4.69
N ARG A 900 -39.17 -30.36 -4.61
CA ARG A 900 -40.07 -29.99 -5.72
C ARG A 900 -39.94 -28.49 -6.02
N SER A 901 -39.91 -28.10 -7.30
CA SER A 901 -39.99 -26.69 -7.73
C SER A 901 -41.26 -26.43 -8.57
N ILE A 902 -41.82 -25.23 -8.44
CA ILE A 902 -43.02 -24.75 -9.15
C ILE A 902 -42.57 -23.75 -10.21
N LYS A 903 -43.06 -23.88 -11.46
CA LYS A 903 -42.87 -22.90 -12.54
C LYS A 903 -43.95 -21.82 -12.48
N THR A 904 -43.58 -20.55 -12.41
CA THR A 904 -44.49 -19.39 -12.62
C THR A 904 -43.86 -18.37 -13.59
N SER A 905 -44.71 -17.55 -14.22
CA SER A 905 -44.38 -16.68 -15.36
C SER A 905 -43.46 -15.49 -15.00
N THR A 906 -42.71 -14.98 -16.00
CA THR A 906 -41.58 -14.05 -15.84
C THR A 906 -41.96 -12.64 -15.36
N LEU A 907 -43.16 -12.13 -15.66
CA LEU A 907 -43.57 -10.78 -15.26
C LEU A 907 -44.09 -10.72 -13.82
N ASP A 908 -44.85 -11.74 -13.39
CA ASP A 908 -45.25 -11.90 -11.99
C ASP A 908 -44.05 -12.21 -11.10
N LEU A 909 -43.05 -12.92 -11.63
CA LEU A 909 -41.78 -13.16 -10.95
C LEU A 909 -41.04 -11.86 -10.66
N ILE A 910 -41.01 -10.88 -11.58
CA ILE A 910 -40.28 -9.62 -11.39
C ILE A 910 -40.98 -8.72 -10.36
N LEU A 911 -42.30 -8.57 -10.45
CA LEU A 911 -43.07 -7.73 -9.51
C LEU A 911 -43.17 -8.35 -8.11
N LEU A 912 -43.37 -9.67 -8.02
CA LEU A 912 -43.27 -10.41 -6.76
C LEU A 912 -41.83 -10.40 -6.25
N SER A 913 -40.81 -10.44 -7.11
CA SER A 913 -39.40 -10.29 -6.72
C SER A 913 -39.14 -8.93 -6.12
N PHE A 914 -39.56 -7.81 -6.73
CA PHE A 914 -39.33 -6.49 -6.14
C PHE A 914 -40.01 -6.34 -4.77
N LYS A 915 -41.25 -6.83 -4.61
CA LYS A 915 -41.96 -6.80 -3.33
C LYS A 915 -41.30 -7.73 -2.30
N THR A 916 -40.96 -8.97 -2.67
CA THR A 916 -40.28 -9.92 -1.76
C THR A 916 -38.86 -9.46 -1.43
N ILE A 917 -38.13 -8.84 -2.35
CA ILE A 917 -36.81 -8.25 -2.13
C ILE A 917 -36.91 -7.11 -1.12
N PHE A 918 -37.85 -6.17 -1.31
CA PHE A 918 -38.06 -5.07 -0.36
C PHE A 918 -38.48 -5.57 1.03
N PHE A 919 -39.43 -6.50 1.11
CA PHE A 919 -39.83 -7.11 2.38
C PHE A 919 -38.70 -7.91 3.03
N HIS A 920 -37.90 -8.65 2.25
CA HIS A 920 -36.76 -9.42 2.74
C HIS A 920 -35.66 -8.51 3.29
N TYR A 921 -35.36 -7.40 2.61
CA TYR A 921 -34.43 -6.40 3.11
C TYR A 921 -34.99 -5.63 4.32
N ALA A 922 -36.28 -5.30 4.34
CA ALA A 922 -36.92 -4.66 5.48
C ALA A 922 -36.94 -5.56 6.73
N ILE A 923 -37.20 -6.86 6.57
CA ILE A 923 -37.11 -7.85 7.66
C ILE A 923 -35.66 -7.99 8.13
N SER A 924 -34.71 -8.08 7.21
CA SER A 924 -33.28 -8.17 7.53
C SER A 924 -32.79 -6.91 8.26
N PHE A 925 -33.24 -5.73 7.83
CA PHE A 925 -32.95 -4.45 8.48
C PHE A 925 -33.59 -4.37 9.86
N ARG A 926 -34.84 -4.81 10.02
CA ARG A 926 -35.51 -4.90 11.33
C ARG A 926 -34.75 -5.85 12.26
N GLN A 927 -34.32 -7.01 11.77
CA GLN A 927 -33.50 -7.95 12.54
C GLN A 927 -32.14 -7.35 12.92
N PHE A 928 -31.49 -6.63 12.00
CA PHE A 928 -30.24 -5.91 12.28
C PHE A 928 -30.45 -4.86 13.39
N HIS A 929 -31.47 -4.02 13.27
CA HIS A 929 -31.81 -3.00 14.26
C HIS A 929 -32.19 -3.61 15.62
N GLN A 930 -32.95 -4.71 15.63
CA GLN A 930 -33.27 -5.44 16.86
C GLN A 930 -32.03 -6.03 17.52
N ARG A 931 -31.10 -6.62 16.75
CA ARG A 931 -29.81 -7.10 17.27
C ARG A 931 -28.90 -5.97 17.77
N LEU A 932 -29.00 -4.79 17.17
CA LEU A 932 -28.27 -3.60 17.57
C LEU A 932 -28.82 -3.02 18.88
N LEU A 933 -30.14 -2.99 19.10
CA LEU A 933 -30.73 -2.39 20.30
C LEU A 933 -30.87 -3.36 21.48
N MET A 934 -31.22 -4.63 21.22
CA MET A 934 -31.43 -5.65 22.25
C MET A 934 -30.13 -6.44 22.44
N HIS A 935 -29.17 -5.83 23.13
CA HIS A 935 -27.84 -6.43 23.35
C HIS A 935 -27.89 -7.62 24.32
N VAL A 936 -27.49 -8.80 23.85
CA VAL A 936 -27.21 -9.96 24.73
C VAL A 936 -25.73 -9.91 25.15
N TYR A 937 -25.43 -9.06 26.14
CA TYR A 937 -24.16 -8.91 26.89
C TYR A 937 -22.89 -8.56 26.09
N GLN A 938 -22.39 -7.33 26.29
CA GLN A 938 -21.12 -6.82 25.74
C GLN A 938 -20.25 -6.11 26.78
N GLU A 939 -18.98 -5.93 26.42
CA GLU A 939 -17.89 -5.32 27.20
C GLU A 939 -18.07 -3.79 27.26
N ALA A 940 -19.09 -3.31 27.98
CA ALA A 940 -19.44 -1.90 28.03
C ALA A 940 -18.25 -1.04 28.49
N SER A 941 -17.66 -0.30 27.56
CA SER A 941 -16.52 0.58 27.79
C SER A 941 -16.87 2.02 27.43
N ASP A 942 -16.28 2.96 28.17
CA ASP A 942 -16.52 4.38 27.96
C ASP A 942 -15.49 4.97 26.98
N TYR A 943 -15.95 5.35 25.78
CA TYR A 943 -15.16 6.05 24.77
C TYR A 943 -15.44 7.56 24.70
N TYR A 944 -16.32 8.10 25.55
CA TYR A 944 -16.76 9.50 25.47
C TYR A 944 -15.61 10.50 25.60
N THR A 945 -14.64 10.21 26.47
CA THR A 945 -13.46 11.08 26.67
C THR A 945 -12.64 11.25 25.40
N VAL A 946 -12.46 10.16 24.65
CA VAL A 946 -11.75 10.17 23.36
C VAL A 946 -12.58 10.90 22.30
N MET A 947 -13.91 10.71 22.30
CA MET A 947 -14.82 11.44 21.41
C MET A 947 -14.75 12.95 21.65
N PHE A 948 -14.86 13.39 22.91
CA PHE A 948 -14.78 14.78 23.29
C PHE A 948 -13.44 15.42 22.93
N PHE A 949 -12.33 14.68 23.07
CA PHE A 949 -11.01 15.16 22.64
C PHE A 949 -10.98 15.50 21.14
N PHE A 950 -11.50 14.62 20.28
CA PHE A 950 -11.55 14.89 18.84
C PHE A 950 -12.53 16.01 18.48
N ASP A 951 -13.65 16.13 19.20
CA ASP A 951 -14.56 17.27 19.03
C ASP A 951 -13.95 18.60 19.48
N PHE A 952 -13.13 18.59 20.53
CA PHE A 952 -12.37 19.75 20.98
C PHE A 952 -11.28 20.14 19.96
N CYS A 953 -10.55 19.17 19.41
CA CYS A 953 -9.61 19.42 18.32
C CYS A 953 -10.31 19.98 17.08
N ALA A 954 -11.47 19.44 16.71
CA ALA A 954 -12.29 19.93 15.61
C ALA A 954 -12.77 21.37 15.87
N PHE A 955 -13.24 21.67 17.08
CA PHE A 955 -13.61 23.02 17.50
C PHE A 955 -12.42 23.99 17.39
N ALA A 956 -11.26 23.61 17.93
CA ALA A 956 -10.05 24.40 17.86
C ALA A 956 -9.65 24.69 16.39
N THR A 957 -9.71 23.69 15.50
CA THR A 957 -9.42 23.91 14.07
C THR A 957 -10.39 24.88 13.41
N ILE A 958 -11.70 24.80 13.69
CA ILE A 958 -12.66 25.78 13.16
C ILE A 958 -12.35 27.17 13.69
N THR A 959 -12.03 27.32 14.99
CA THR A 959 -11.75 28.65 15.56
C THR A 959 -10.52 29.32 14.93
N THR A 960 -9.54 28.53 14.47
CA THR A 960 -8.38 29.03 13.72
C THR A 960 -8.67 29.31 12.24
N LEU A 961 -9.85 28.89 11.74
CA LEU A 961 -10.25 28.94 10.32
C LEU A 961 -10.93 30.26 9.92
N PHE A 962 -11.00 31.25 10.82
CA PHE A 962 -11.56 32.57 10.54
C PHE A 962 -11.09 33.21 9.20
N PRO A 963 -9.79 33.16 8.82
CA PRO A 963 -9.32 33.78 7.58
C PRO A 963 -9.93 33.16 6.31
N VAL A 964 -10.34 31.90 6.34
CA VAL A 964 -10.87 31.17 5.16
C VAL A 964 -12.29 31.63 4.80
N PHE A 965 -13.05 32.11 5.78
CA PHE A 965 -14.40 32.65 5.58
C PHE A 965 -14.42 34.16 5.32
N SER A 966 -13.24 34.79 5.26
CA SER A 966 -13.11 36.21 4.94
C SER A 966 -13.06 36.42 3.43
N GLU A 967 -13.72 37.46 2.94
CA GLU A 967 -13.76 37.80 1.50
C GLU A 967 -12.43 38.39 0.98
N TYR A 968 -11.52 38.78 1.88
CA TYR A 968 -10.25 39.43 1.53
C TYR A 968 -9.16 38.45 1.05
N GLU A 969 -8.27 38.94 0.19
CA GLU A 969 -7.20 38.20 -0.47
C GLU A 969 -6.16 37.67 0.55
N PRO A 970 -5.67 36.41 0.43
CA PRO A 970 -4.78 35.77 1.40
C PRO A 970 -3.37 36.41 1.52
N THR A 971 -3.06 37.40 0.69
CA THR A 971 -1.80 38.17 0.69
C THR A 971 -1.82 39.34 1.67
N ALA A 972 -2.97 39.67 2.26
CA ALA A 972 -3.10 40.75 3.23
C ALA A 972 -2.45 40.37 4.58
N SER A 973 -1.75 41.31 5.21
CA SER A 973 -1.07 41.06 6.48
C SER A 973 -2.08 40.84 7.61
N VAL A 974 -1.74 40.01 8.61
CA VAL A 974 -2.63 39.75 9.78
C VAL A 974 -3.18 41.04 10.41
N TRP A 975 -2.40 42.12 10.35
CA TRP A 975 -2.79 43.43 10.88
C TRP A 975 -3.96 44.08 10.14
N THR A 976 -4.10 43.93 8.82
CA THR A 976 -5.24 44.48 8.08
C THR A 976 -6.57 43.82 8.46
N TYR A 977 -6.52 42.57 8.91
CA TYR A 977 -7.70 41.87 9.43
C TYR A 977 -8.08 42.36 10.84
N VAL A 978 -7.10 42.62 11.70
CA VAL A 978 -7.34 43.16 13.04
C VAL A 978 -7.89 44.59 12.96
N SER A 979 -7.36 45.42 12.05
CA SER A 979 -7.81 46.81 11.90
C SER A 979 -9.23 46.94 11.34
N THR A 980 -9.70 45.96 10.57
CA THR A 980 -11.04 46.03 9.95
C THR A 980 -12.16 45.57 10.89
N SER A 981 -11.87 44.81 11.96
CA SER A 981 -12.83 44.42 13.02
C SER A 981 -14.15 43.80 12.53
N VAL A 982 -14.23 43.29 11.29
CA VAL A 982 -15.44 42.64 10.75
C VAL A 982 -15.30 41.13 10.88
N ILE A 983 -16.14 40.52 11.72
CA ILE A 983 -16.24 39.07 11.83
C ILE A 983 -17.34 38.57 10.87
N PRO A 984 -17.03 37.67 9.90
CA PRO A 984 -18.05 37.15 8.99
C PRO A 984 -19.16 36.39 9.73
N VAL A 985 -20.42 36.73 9.43
CA VAL A 985 -21.61 36.08 10.04
C VAL A 985 -21.61 34.56 9.80
N ARG A 986 -21.19 34.14 8.60
CA ARG A 986 -21.11 32.72 8.21
C ARG A 986 -20.19 31.92 9.13
N TYR A 987 -19.06 32.51 9.54
CA TYR A 987 -18.11 31.89 10.46
C TYR A 987 -18.71 31.70 11.86
N VAL A 988 -19.38 32.72 12.39
CA VAL A 988 -20.02 32.67 13.71
C VAL A 988 -21.10 31.59 13.74
N MET A 989 -21.92 31.49 12.69
CA MET A 989 -22.94 30.43 12.58
C MET A 989 -22.34 29.02 12.65
N VAL A 990 -21.21 28.76 11.96
CA VAL A 990 -20.55 27.45 11.96
C VAL A 990 -19.99 27.11 13.34
N VAL A 991 -19.31 28.05 14.00
CA VAL A 991 -18.77 27.86 15.36
C VAL A 991 -19.89 27.57 16.36
N PHE A 992 -20.99 28.32 16.27
CA PHE A 992 -22.14 28.17 17.17
C PHE A 992 -22.86 26.83 16.99
N LEU A 993 -23.10 26.41 15.74
CA LEU A 993 -23.69 25.10 15.45
C LEU A 993 -22.80 23.95 15.95
N HIS A 994 -21.48 24.07 15.81
CA HIS A 994 -20.53 23.08 16.34
C HIS A 994 -20.60 22.99 17.87
N PHE A 995 -20.65 24.13 18.55
CA PHE A 995 -20.79 24.18 20.01
C PHE A 995 -22.09 23.50 20.48
N ILE A 996 -23.23 23.77 19.82
CA ILE A 996 -24.50 23.09 20.11
C ILE A 996 -24.38 21.57 19.94
N CYS A 997 -23.70 21.10 18.88
CA CYS A 997 -23.51 19.67 18.65
C CYS A 997 -22.76 18.99 19.81
N ILE A 998 -21.73 19.64 20.38
CA ILE A 998 -20.99 19.14 21.56
C ILE A 998 -21.91 19.02 22.78
N LEU A 999 -22.76 20.03 23.01
CA LEU A 999 -23.70 20.04 24.14
C LEU A 999 -24.76 18.94 24.03
N ILE A 1000 -25.34 18.75 22.83
CA ILE A 1000 -26.30 17.68 22.58
C ILE A 1000 -25.65 16.31 22.81
N ASP A 1001 -24.41 16.11 22.35
CA ASP A 1001 -23.73 14.83 22.59
C ASP A 1001 -23.48 14.56 24.09
N ARG A 1002 -23.09 15.58 24.86
CA ARG A 1002 -22.94 15.46 26.32
C ARG A 1002 -24.26 15.07 26.98
N ALA A 1003 -25.38 15.68 26.57
CA ALA A 1003 -26.70 15.36 27.09
C ALA A 1003 -27.09 13.89 26.85
N ILE A 1004 -26.87 13.39 25.63
CA ILE A 1004 -27.13 11.99 25.26
C ILE A 1004 -26.26 11.03 26.08
N TYR A 1005 -24.98 11.38 26.27
CA TYR A 1005 -24.06 10.61 27.08
C TYR A 1005 -24.53 10.45 28.53
N LEU A 1006 -24.99 11.53 29.16
CA LEU A 1006 -25.47 11.51 30.55
C LEU A 1006 -26.76 10.69 30.70
N GLN A 1007 -27.68 10.78 29.73
CA GLN A 1007 -28.94 10.02 29.71
C GLN A 1007 -28.77 8.52 29.38
N ARG A 1008 -27.61 8.11 28.85
CA ARG A 1008 -27.29 6.69 28.50
C ARG A 1008 -28.23 6.05 27.48
N SER A 1009 -28.95 6.86 26.69
CA SER A 1009 -29.90 6.35 25.71
C SER A 1009 -29.21 5.96 24.40
N LEU A 1010 -29.14 4.65 24.11
CA LEU A 1010 -28.56 4.13 22.87
C LEU A 1010 -29.38 4.53 21.63
N VAL A 1011 -30.71 4.57 21.76
CA VAL A 1011 -31.61 4.97 20.66
C VAL A 1011 -31.37 6.42 20.28
N LEU A 1012 -31.30 7.32 21.27
CA LEU A 1012 -31.06 8.74 21.02
C LEU A 1012 -29.66 8.95 20.42
N LYS A 1013 -28.67 8.19 20.87
CA LYS A 1013 -27.31 8.22 20.30
C LYS A 1013 -27.27 7.74 18.86
N LEU A 1014 -28.01 6.69 18.51
CA LEU A 1014 -28.08 6.16 17.14
C LEU A 1014 -28.74 7.16 16.18
N VAL A 1015 -29.85 7.78 16.59
CA VAL A 1015 -30.52 8.83 15.80
C VAL A 1015 -29.61 10.03 15.59
N TYR A 1016 -28.97 10.50 16.67
CA TYR A 1016 -27.98 11.58 16.59
C TYR A 1016 -26.82 11.20 15.66
N HIS A 1017 -26.30 9.98 15.73
CA HIS A 1017 -25.23 9.52 14.86
C HIS A 1017 -25.63 9.58 13.37
N PHE A 1018 -26.82 9.09 13.02
CA PHE A 1018 -27.32 9.16 11.63
C PHE A 1018 -27.44 10.61 11.14
N LEU A 1019 -28.07 11.48 11.94
CA LEU A 1019 -28.21 12.91 11.61
C LEU A 1019 -26.84 13.60 11.50
N HIS A 1020 -25.90 13.27 12.37
CA HIS A 1020 -24.55 13.85 12.37
C HIS A 1020 -23.72 13.37 11.17
N VAL A 1021 -23.84 12.10 10.75
CA VAL A 1021 -23.22 11.58 9.52
C VAL A 1021 -23.76 12.37 8.31
N ALA A 1022 -25.08 12.52 8.19
CA ALA A 1022 -25.67 13.29 7.10
C ALA A 1022 -25.23 14.76 7.14
N PHE A 1023 -25.26 15.39 8.32
CA PHE A 1023 -24.84 16.78 8.51
C PHE A 1023 -23.40 17.02 8.09
N VAL A 1024 -22.44 16.19 8.52
CA VAL A 1024 -21.01 16.36 8.18
C VAL A 1024 -20.76 16.25 6.67
N HIS A 1025 -21.43 15.33 5.97
CA HIS A 1025 -21.28 15.18 4.52
C HIS A 1025 -21.97 16.33 3.75
N ILE A 1026 -23.18 16.75 4.15
CA ILE A 1026 -23.85 17.91 3.56
C ILE A 1026 -23.03 19.18 3.79
N TRP A 1027 -22.46 19.34 5.00
CA TRP A 1027 -21.61 20.47 5.35
C TRP A 1027 -20.36 20.54 4.46
N MET A 1028 -19.71 19.41 4.22
CA MET A 1028 -18.51 19.35 3.37
C MET A 1028 -18.80 19.64 1.89
N PHE A 1029 -19.88 19.09 1.33
CA PHE A 1029 -20.12 19.12 -0.12
C PHE A 1029 -21.05 20.24 -0.60
N VAL A 1030 -21.96 20.72 0.25
CA VAL A 1030 -22.97 21.72 -0.13
C VAL A 1030 -22.68 23.05 0.55
N LEU A 1031 -22.46 23.04 1.88
CA LEU A 1031 -22.31 24.29 2.63
C LEU A 1031 -20.95 24.96 2.41
N ILE A 1032 -19.84 24.22 2.47
CA ILE A 1032 -18.50 24.80 2.28
C ILE A 1032 -18.31 25.45 0.89
N PRO A 1033 -18.59 24.76 -0.24
CA PRO A 1033 -18.39 25.37 -1.56
C PRO A 1033 -19.24 26.62 -1.76
N ASN A 1034 -20.43 26.65 -1.15
CA ASN A 1034 -21.31 27.84 -1.13
C ASN A 1034 -20.73 28.97 -0.27
N PHE A 1035 -20.10 28.67 0.87
CA PHE A 1035 -19.52 29.69 1.74
C PHE A 1035 -18.21 30.29 1.22
N ILE A 1036 -17.46 29.54 0.42
CA ILE A 1036 -16.11 29.89 -0.07
C ILE A 1036 -16.12 30.50 -1.50
N ASN A 1037 -17.31 30.75 -2.08
CA ASN A 1037 -17.47 31.36 -3.41
C ASN A 1037 -16.58 30.71 -4.50
N GLY A 1038 -16.51 29.37 -4.51
CA GLY A 1038 -15.83 28.62 -5.59
C GLY A 1038 -14.36 28.25 -5.38
N ARG A 1039 -13.69 28.61 -4.28
CA ARG A 1039 -12.34 28.05 -3.98
C ARG A 1039 -12.44 26.58 -3.54
N MET A 1040 -11.46 25.76 -3.92
CA MET A 1040 -11.48 24.32 -3.64
C MET A 1040 -11.19 24.05 -2.16
N ALA A 1041 -12.06 23.28 -1.49
CA ALA A 1041 -11.91 22.93 -0.07
C ALA A 1041 -10.60 22.18 0.24
N ILE A 1042 -10.04 21.44 -0.74
CA ILE A 1042 -8.81 20.65 -0.61
C ILE A 1042 -7.57 21.55 -0.44
N GLU A 1043 -7.57 22.75 -1.01
CA GLU A 1043 -6.43 23.67 -0.93
C GLU A 1043 -6.24 24.25 0.48
N GLN A 1044 -7.25 24.10 1.35
CA GLN A 1044 -7.27 24.65 2.69
C GLN A 1044 -7.03 23.54 3.73
N PRO A 1045 -5.80 23.40 4.26
CA PRO A 1045 -5.44 22.28 5.14
C PRO A 1045 -6.26 22.23 6.43
N ALA A 1046 -6.76 23.37 6.90
CA ALA A 1046 -7.53 23.44 8.13
C ALA A 1046 -8.98 22.94 7.98
N ILE A 1047 -9.60 23.03 6.79
CA ILE A 1047 -10.89 22.36 6.49
C ILE A 1047 -10.70 20.84 6.47
N VAL A 1048 -9.63 20.39 5.83
CA VAL A 1048 -9.25 18.97 5.77
C VAL A 1048 -9.02 18.42 7.18
N ALA A 1049 -8.29 19.15 8.03
CA ALA A 1049 -8.05 18.78 9.42
C ALA A 1049 -9.34 18.67 10.25
N TYR A 1050 -10.27 19.63 10.10
CA TYR A 1050 -11.58 19.57 10.73
C TYR A 1050 -12.35 18.30 10.32
N TYR A 1051 -12.38 18.01 9.02
CA TYR A 1051 -13.07 16.84 8.49
C TYR A 1051 -12.44 15.52 8.98
N ILE A 1052 -11.12 15.45 9.09
CA ILE A 1052 -10.40 14.31 9.68
C ILE A 1052 -10.87 14.06 11.13
N PHE A 1053 -10.87 15.10 11.96
CA PHE A 1053 -11.28 14.97 13.36
C PHE A 1053 -12.75 14.54 13.48
N ARG A 1054 -13.64 15.07 12.64
CA ARG A 1054 -15.05 14.64 12.60
C ARG A 1054 -15.22 13.19 12.12
N CYS A 1055 -14.45 12.74 11.14
CA CYS A 1055 -14.47 11.35 10.70
C CYS A 1055 -14.02 10.38 11.79
N ILE A 1056 -12.95 10.72 12.53
CA ILE A 1056 -12.48 9.92 13.66
C ILE A 1056 -13.54 9.91 14.78
N TYR A 1057 -14.15 11.05 15.08
CA TYR A 1057 -15.28 11.14 16.01
C TYR A 1057 -16.43 10.21 15.61
N LEU A 1058 -16.85 10.21 14.34
CA LEU A 1058 -17.91 9.34 13.84
C LEU A 1058 -17.55 7.85 14.01
N LEU A 1059 -16.30 7.48 13.75
CA LEU A 1059 -15.83 6.10 13.93
C LEU A 1059 -15.93 5.65 15.40
N ILE A 1060 -15.48 6.49 16.33
CA ILE A 1060 -15.52 6.19 17.76
C ILE A 1060 -16.96 6.23 18.29
N SER A 1061 -17.80 7.14 17.78
CA SER A 1061 -19.22 7.23 18.07
C SER A 1061 -19.96 5.94 17.68
N ALA A 1062 -19.68 5.40 16.49
CA ALA A 1062 -20.23 4.10 16.06
C ALA A 1062 -19.72 2.95 16.94
N GLN A 1063 -18.44 2.98 17.35
CA GLN A 1063 -17.88 1.99 18.27
C GLN A 1063 -18.53 2.05 19.66
N GLN A 1064 -18.82 3.25 20.18
CA GLN A 1064 -19.56 3.44 21.44
C GLN A 1064 -20.97 2.85 21.35
N ILE A 1065 -21.68 3.07 20.24
CA ILE A 1065 -23.01 2.48 20.02
C ILE A 1065 -22.91 0.95 19.96
N ARG A 1066 -21.92 0.42 19.24
CA ARG A 1066 -21.72 -1.04 19.11
C ARG A 1066 -21.41 -1.72 20.44
N VAL A 1067 -20.68 -1.07 21.33
CA VAL A 1067 -20.26 -1.62 22.63
C VAL A 1067 -21.29 -1.38 23.73
N GLY A 1068 -22.04 -0.27 23.64
CA GLY A 1068 -23.00 0.16 24.64
C GLY A 1068 -22.40 1.03 25.76
N TYR A 1069 -23.25 1.65 26.56
CA TYR A 1069 -22.84 2.46 27.72
C TYR A 1069 -22.60 1.60 28.97
N PRO A 1070 -21.54 1.84 29.75
CA PRO A 1070 -21.34 1.15 31.01
C PRO A 1070 -22.44 1.51 32.02
N SER A 1071 -22.74 0.58 32.93
CA SER A 1071 -23.69 0.80 34.02
C SER A 1071 -23.26 1.93 34.98
N ARG A 1072 -21.96 2.22 35.02
CA ARG A 1072 -21.37 3.33 35.78
C ARG A 1072 -20.64 4.29 34.85
N ILE A 1073 -21.19 5.49 34.71
CA ILE A 1073 -20.46 6.64 34.19
C ILE A 1073 -19.61 7.19 35.31
N TRP A 1074 -18.31 7.32 35.07
CA TRP A 1074 -17.40 8.00 35.98
C TRP A 1074 -17.45 9.50 35.69
N GLY A 1075 -17.35 10.35 36.72
CA GLY A 1075 -17.40 11.81 36.58
C GLY A 1075 -16.34 12.32 35.60
N PHE A 1076 -15.07 12.42 36.02
CA PHE A 1076 -13.97 12.86 35.15
C PHE A 1076 -12.85 11.82 35.11
N TYR A 1077 -12.45 11.43 33.90
CA TYR A 1077 -11.56 10.31 33.60
C TYR A 1077 -10.17 10.41 34.24
N CYS A 1078 -9.64 11.61 34.47
CA CYS A 1078 -8.32 11.75 35.09
C CYS A 1078 -8.32 11.52 36.61
N PHE A 1079 -9.48 11.39 37.27
CA PHE A 1079 -9.56 11.25 38.74
C PHE A 1079 -9.39 9.82 39.27
N HIS A 1080 -8.87 8.88 38.47
CA HIS A 1080 -8.75 7.47 38.87
C HIS A 1080 -7.46 7.11 39.63
N LYS A 1081 -6.33 7.73 39.28
CA LYS A 1081 -5.02 7.41 39.88
C LYS A 1081 -4.24 8.69 40.17
N CYS A 1082 -3.55 8.73 41.29
CA CYS A 1082 -2.65 9.81 41.61
C CYS A 1082 -1.31 9.58 40.89
N GLY A 1083 -0.90 10.54 40.08
CA GLY A 1083 0.35 10.50 39.33
C GLY A 1083 0.63 11.86 38.70
N ILE A 1084 1.89 12.09 38.32
CA ILE A 1084 2.33 13.39 37.82
C ILE A 1084 1.54 13.87 36.59
N TRP A 1085 1.23 12.96 35.67
CA TRP A 1085 0.44 13.26 34.48
C TRP A 1085 -0.99 13.66 34.79
N ASN A 1086 -1.64 12.99 35.74
CA ASN A 1086 -3.03 13.32 36.13
C ASN A 1086 -3.10 14.66 36.86
N TYR A 1087 -2.11 14.97 37.69
CA TYR A 1087 -1.99 16.29 38.33
C TYR A 1087 -1.88 17.41 37.29
N VAL A 1088 -0.99 17.26 36.30
CA VAL A 1088 -0.83 18.24 35.21
C VAL A 1088 -2.12 18.37 34.39
N ASN A 1089 -2.79 17.27 34.06
CA ASN A 1089 -4.06 17.29 33.32
C ASN A 1089 -5.17 18.04 34.06
N ILE A 1090 -5.26 17.91 35.39
CA ILE A 1090 -6.26 18.62 36.20
C ILE A 1090 -5.98 20.13 36.23
N GLN A 1091 -4.71 20.52 36.38
CA GLN A 1091 -4.33 21.93 36.32
C GLN A 1091 -4.62 22.53 34.95
N GLY A 1092 -4.33 21.79 33.88
CA GLY A 1092 -4.68 22.20 32.52
C GLY A 1092 -6.19 22.33 32.31
N TYR A 1093 -6.98 21.40 32.86
CA TYR A 1093 -8.43 21.44 32.81
C TYR A 1093 -9.02 22.70 33.49
N LEU A 1094 -8.52 23.06 34.67
CA LEU A 1094 -8.94 24.26 35.40
C LEU A 1094 -8.45 25.57 34.77
N LEU A 1095 -7.43 25.52 33.92
CA LEU A 1095 -6.93 26.69 33.19
C LEU A 1095 -7.84 27.09 32.03
N ILE A 1096 -8.66 26.16 31.50
CA ILE A 1096 -9.56 26.43 30.39
C ILE A 1096 -10.77 27.23 30.90
N PRO A 1097 -11.00 28.47 30.43
CA PRO A 1097 -12.12 29.29 30.90
C PRO A 1097 -13.47 28.64 30.62
N PHE A 1098 -14.42 28.80 31.55
CA PHE A 1098 -15.82 28.37 31.44
C PHE A 1098 -16.06 26.85 31.32
N LEU A 1099 -15.03 26.02 31.11
CA LEU A 1099 -15.19 24.58 30.90
C LEU A 1099 -15.62 23.86 32.18
N PHE A 1100 -15.07 24.27 33.32
CA PHE A 1100 -15.46 23.71 34.63
C PHE A 1100 -16.91 24.05 34.96
N GLU A 1101 -17.30 25.29 34.69
CA GLU A 1101 -18.62 25.83 34.99
C GLU A 1101 -19.70 25.23 34.10
N LEU A 1102 -19.47 25.20 32.79
CA LEU A 1102 -20.38 24.60 31.83
C LEU A 1102 -20.56 23.11 32.12
N ARG A 1103 -19.46 22.37 32.32
CA ARG A 1103 -19.53 20.94 32.62
C ARG A 1103 -20.35 20.66 33.89
N SER A 1104 -20.06 21.36 34.98
CA SER A 1104 -20.73 21.13 36.28
C SER A 1104 -22.22 21.44 36.21
N SER A 1105 -22.60 22.51 35.48
CA SER A 1105 -24.00 22.85 35.22
C SER A 1105 -24.73 21.79 34.38
N PHE A 1106 -24.09 21.29 33.31
CA PHE A 1106 -24.64 20.23 32.47
C PHE A 1106 -24.78 18.90 33.21
N ASP A 1107 -23.79 18.53 34.02
CA ASP A 1107 -23.84 17.31 34.84
C ASP A 1107 -24.98 17.39 35.87
N TRP A 1108 -25.23 18.57 36.48
CA TRP A 1108 -26.38 18.79 37.37
C TRP A 1108 -27.73 18.69 36.65
N MET A 1109 -27.84 19.26 35.44
CA MET A 1109 -29.11 19.31 34.70
C MET A 1109 -29.62 17.93 34.25
N PHE A 1110 -28.72 16.98 33.96
CA PHE A 1110 -29.07 15.65 33.42
C PHE A 1110 -28.83 14.49 34.39
N THR A 1111 -28.43 14.77 35.64
CA THR A 1111 -28.30 13.75 36.68
C THR A 1111 -29.43 13.89 37.68
N ASP A 1112 -30.08 12.78 38.01
CA ASP A 1112 -31.11 12.76 39.06
C ASP A 1112 -30.46 13.03 40.43
N THR A 1113 -30.56 14.27 40.92
CA THR A 1113 -30.00 14.72 42.20
C THR A 1113 -31.02 15.55 42.99
N SER A 1114 -30.97 15.47 44.32
CA SER A 1114 -31.77 16.32 45.22
C SER A 1114 -31.07 17.62 45.60
N MET A 1115 -29.81 17.81 45.20
CA MET A 1115 -29.02 19.01 45.51
C MET A 1115 -29.40 20.19 44.62
N SER A 1116 -29.32 21.41 45.19
CA SER A 1116 -29.42 22.62 44.41
C SER A 1116 -28.18 22.81 43.53
N ILE A 1117 -28.28 23.65 42.49
CA ILE A 1117 -27.15 23.93 41.59
C ILE A 1117 -25.91 24.45 42.35
N PHE A 1118 -26.10 25.37 43.30
CA PHE A 1118 -24.99 25.93 44.08
C PHE A 1118 -24.33 24.91 45.01
N ASP A 1119 -25.12 24.02 45.62
CA ASP A 1119 -24.60 22.94 46.46
C ASP A 1119 -23.80 21.93 45.63
N TRP A 1120 -24.26 21.66 44.40
CA TRP A 1120 -23.54 20.82 43.45
C TRP A 1120 -22.18 21.41 43.05
N PHE A 1121 -22.16 22.69 42.69
CA PHE A 1121 -20.92 23.42 42.38
C PHE A 1121 -19.93 23.37 43.55
N ARG A 1122 -20.41 23.56 44.78
CA ARG A 1122 -19.58 23.49 45.98
C ARG A 1122 -19.00 22.09 46.18
N MET A 1123 -19.78 21.04 45.94
CA MET A 1123 -19.32 19.66 46.04
C MET A 1123 -18.22 19.34 45.03
N GLU A 1124 -18.39 19.74 43.77
CA GLU A 1124 -17.40 19.52 42.69
C GLU A 1124 -16.09 20.30 42.92
N ASP A 1125 -16.17 21.53 43.43
CA ASP A 1125 -14.98 22.33 43.76
C ASP A 1125 -14.18 21.71 44.92
N ILE A 1126 -14.88 21.28 45.99
CA ILE A 1126 -14.25 20.55 47.11
C ILE A 1126 -13.58 19.28 46.60
N TYR A 1127 -14.29 18.48 45.79
CA TYR A 1127 -13.76 17.23 45.25
C TYR A 1127 -12.48 17.45 44.45
N THR A 1128 -12.49 18.44 43.54
CA THR A 1128 -11.35 18.76 42.69
C THR A 1128 -10.14 19.24 43.50
N SER A 1129 -10.39 20.09 44.51
CA SER A 1129 -9.35 20.60 45.42
C SER A 1129 -8.71 19.49 46.25
N VAL A 1130 -9.52 18.61 46.86
CA VAL A 1130 -9.03 17.46 47.64
C VAL A 1130 -8.23 16.51 46.76
N PHE A 1131 -8.71 16.23 45.55
CA PHE A 1131 -8.00 15.33 44.64
C PHE A 1131 -6.64 15.89 44.20
N LYS A 1132 -6.56 17.20 43.94
CA LYS A 1132 -5.30 17.90 43.61
C LYS A 1132 -4.27 17.73 44.72
N VAL A 1133 -4.67 17.93 45.98
CA VAL A 1133 -3.80 17.71 47.14
C VAL A 1133 -3.38 16.25 47.27
N LYS A 1134 -4.31 15.32 47.09
CA LYS A 1134 -4.02 13.88 47.13
C LYS A 1134 -2.97 13.46 46.08
N CYS A 1135 -3.05 14.02 44.87
CA CYS A 1135 -2.06 13.78 43.83
C CYS A 1135 -0.69 14.35 44.20
N LEU A 1136 -0.65 15.57 44.72
CA LEU A 1136 0.59 16.20 45.13
C LEU A 1136 1.32 15.36 46.19
N ARG A 1137 0.58 14.85 47.19
CA ARG A 1137 1.12 13.94 48.21
C ARG A 1137 1.65 12.65 47.62
N GLY A 1138 0.91 12.00 46.72
CA GLY A 1138 1.39 10.79 46.05
C GLY A 1138 2.64 11.00 45.18
N ILE A 1139 2.81 12.19 44.60
CA ILE A 1139 4.03 12.56 43.84
C ILE A 1139 5.20 12.78 44.79
N GLU A 1140 4.98 13.43 45.94
CA GLU A 1140 6.00 13.61 46.98
C GLU A 1140 6.52 12.27 47.50
N ASP A 1141 5.61 11.31 47.75
CA ASP A 1141 5.95 9.96 48.21
C ASP A 1141 6.76 9.16 47.17
N ASP A 1142 6.47 9.31 45.87
CA ASP A 1142 7.14 8.57 44.78
C ASP A 1142 8.50 9.17 44.37
N LEU A 1143 8.69 10.48 44.48
CA LEU A 1143 9.89 11.20 43.97
C LEU A 1143 10.93 11.55 45.03
N MET A 1144 10.56 11.60 46.32
CA MET A 1144 11.49 12.02 47.36
C MET A 1144 12.00 10.84 48.19
N GLY A 1145 13.26 10.48 47.96
CA GLY A 1145 14.07 9.76 48.92
C GLY A 1145 14.45 10.65 50.11
N ILE A 1146 14.72 10.00 51.24
CA ILE A 1146 15.22 10.46 52.56
C ILE A 1146 14.98 11.96 52.88
N PRO A 1147 14.18 12.29 53.91
CA PRO A 1147 13.97 13.68 54.30
C PRO A 1147 15.30 14.42 54.59
N ALA A 1148 15.34 15.72 54.27
CA ALA A 1148 16.43 16.68 54.56
C ALA A 1148 17.66 16.74 53.61
N VAL A 1149 17.56 16.33 52.35
CA VAL A 1149 18.66 16.49 51.36
C VAL A 1149 18.54 17.79 50.54
N LYS A 1150 19.68 18.48 50.30
CA LYS A 1150 19.74 19.67 49.43
C LYS A 1150 19.32 19.33 47.99
N LYS A 1151 18.38 20.11 47.41
CA LYS A 1151 17.98 19.95 45.99
C LYS A 1151 19.15 20.24 45.05
N LYS A 1152 19.34 19.39 44.02
CA LYS A 1152 20.42 19.52 43.01
C LYS A 1152 20.33 20.90 42.31
N LEU A 1153 21.50 21.50 42.04
CA LEU A 1153 21.62 22.83 41.41
C LEU A 1153 20.85 22.93 40.09
N ILE A 1154 20.88 21.86 39.28
CA ILE A 1154 20.19 21.79 37.98
C ILE A 1154 18.71 22.13 38.12
N TYR A 1155 18.00 21.59 39.12
CA TYR A 1155 16.58 21.88 39.31
C TYR A 1155 16.34 23.36 39.63
N LYS A 1156 17.16 23.99 40.48
CA LYS A 1156 17.03 25.41 40.80
C LYS A 1156 17.27 26.28 39.57
N CYS A 1157 18.29 25.97 38.78
CA CYS A 1157 18.59 26.68 37.54
C CYS A 1157 17.46 26.54 36.51
N VAL A 1158 16.93 25.35 36.28
CA VAL A 1158 15.86 25.14 35.29
C VAL A 1158 14.59 25.92 35.65
N TYR A 1159 14.08 25.78 36.87
CA TYR A 1159 12.88 26.50 37.29
C TYR A 1159 13.10 28.02 37.34
N GLY A 1160 14.24 28.46 37.87
CA GLY A 1160 14.57 29.89 37.97
C GLY A 1160 14.78 30.55 36.62
N ILE A 1161 15.54 29.93 35.72
CA ILE A 1161 15.77 30.45 34.36
C ILE A 1161 14.47 30.41 33.54
N SER A 1162 13.66 29.36 33.66
CA SER A 1162 12.37 29.29 32.97
C SER A 1162 11.42 30.42 33.38
N LEU A 1163 11.34 30.73 34.68
CA LEU A 1163 10.52 31.83 35.19
C LEU A 1163 11.06 33.19 34.72
N LEU A 1164 12.38 33.36 34.74
CA LEU A 1164 13.04 34.58 34.27
C LEU A 1164 12.82 34.81 32.77
N ILE A 1165 12.96 33.78 31.94
CA ILE A 1165 12.67 33.85 30.50
C ILE A 1165 11.19 34.21 30.26
N PHE A 1166 10.26 33.58 31.00
CA PHE A 1166 8.84 33.88 30.89
C PHE A 1166 8.53 35.36 31.18
N LEU A 1167 9.12 35.92 32.24
CA LEU A 1167 8.98 37.34 32.59
C LEU A 1167 9.58 38.26 31.52
N ILE A 1168 10.74 37.93 30.97
CA ILE A 1168 11.36 38.70 29.86
C ILE A 1168 10.41 38.73 28.67
N ILE A 1169 9.86 37.58 28.27
CA ILE A 1169 8.92 37.51 27.15
C ILE A 1169 7.69 38.38 27.44
N LEU A 1170 7.11 38.30 28.64
CA LEU A 1170 5.92 39.07 28.99
C LEU A 1170 6.15 40.59 28.89
N ILE A 1171 7.33 41.06 29.31
CA ILE A 1171 7.69 42.49 29.28
C ILE A 1171 8.02 42.95 27.85
N TRP A 1172 8.78 42.17 27.08
CA TRP A 1172 9.29 42.58 25.76
C TRP A 1172 8.36 42.25 24.59
N PHE A 1173 7.48 41.26 24.73
CA PHE A 1173 6.57 40.85 23.66
C PHE A 1173 5.63 41.97 23.17
N PRO A 1174 5.01 42.81 24.03
CA PRO A 1174 4.20 43.94 23.57
C PRO A 1174 4.99 44.95 22.73
N VAL A 1175 6.25 45.19 23.09
CA VAL A 1175 7.16 46.08 22.35
C VAL A 1175 7.50 45.48 20.99
N MET A 1176 7.75 44.17 20.94
CA MET A 1176 8.03 43.44 19.69
C MET A 1176 6.82 43.46 18.74
N VAL A 1177 5.60 43.21 19.24
CA VAL A 1177 4.36 43.25 18.44
C VAL A 1177 4.09 44.65 17.90
N TYR A 1178 4.29 45.69 18.72
CA TYR A 1178 4.15 47.08 18.29
C TYR A 1178 5.13 47.43 17.15
N SER A 1179 6.37 46.93 17.22
CA SER A 1179 7.38 47.15 16.18
C SER A 1179 7.06 46.42 14.86
N TRP A 1180 6.51 45.20 14.92
CA TRP A 1180 6.10 44.43 13.74
C TRP A 1180 4.85 45.00 13.05
N GLY A 1181 3.97 45.68 13.79
CA GLY A 1181 2.71 46.23 13.26
C GLY A 1181 2.85 47.47 12.36
N ARG A 1182 4.00 48.16 12.38
CA ARG A 1182 4.25 49.33 11.52
C ARG A 1182 5.16 48.97 10.34
N VAL A 1183 4.62 48.26 9.35
CA VAL A 1183 5.27 48.14 8.03
C VAL A 1183 5.13 49.47 7.28
N ALA A 1184 6.22 49.88 6.61
CA ALA A 1184 6.48 51.19 6.01
C ALA A 1184 5.28 51.80 5.24
N GLY A 1185 5.03 53.10 5.47
CA GLY A 1185 4.02 53.86 4.75
C GLY A 1185 4.23 53.75 3.23
N GLN A 1186 3.20 53.33 2.52
CA GLN A 1186 3.19 53.41 1.06
C GLN A 1186 2.98 54.87 0.64
N SER A 1187 3.71 55.31 -0.38
CA SER A 1187 3.49 56.62 -0.99
C SER A 1187 2.08 56.66 -1.60
N ASN A 1188 1.19 57.49 -1.05
CA ASN A 1188 -0.13 57.73 -1.62
C ASN A 1188 -0.02 58.69 -2.81
N ARG A 1189 0.23 58.16 -4.01
CA ARG A 1189 0.31 58.96 -5.23
C ARG A 1189 -1.10 59.36 -5.67
N PRO A 1190 -1.39 60.65 -5.92
CA PRO A 1190 -2.71 61.07 -6.39
C PRO A 1190 -3.01 60.46 -7.77
N SER A 1191 -4.16 59.79 -7.91
CA SER A 1191 -4.60 59.18 -9.17
C SER A 1191 -5.08 60.21 -10.19
N ALA A 1192 -5.69 61.30 -9.70
CA ALA A 1192 -6.15 62.41 -10.51
C ALA A 1192 -6.04 63.74 -9.74
N ALA A 1193 -5.84 64.85 -10.46
CA ALA A 1193 -5.88 66.20 -9.92
C ALA A 1193 -6.92 67.03 -10.67
N THR A 1194 -7.85 67.64 -9.94
CA THR A 1194 -8.88 68.53 -10.49
C THR A 1194 -8.58 69.98 -10.14
N LEU A 1195 -8.41 70.83 -11.13
CA LEU A 1195 -8.26 72.28 -10.95
C LEU A 1195 -9.58 72.96 -11.33
N LYS A 1196 -10.15 73.75 -10.41
CA LYS A 1196 -11.33 74.58 -10.64
C LYS A 1196 -11.00 76.05 -10.39
N PHE A 1197 -11.36 76.92 -11.33
CA PHE A 1197 -11.19 78.37 -11.22
C PHE A 1197 -12.58 79.02 -11.18
N GLN A 1198 -12.92 79.69 -10.07
CA GLN A 1198 -14.21 80.35 -9.86
C GLN A 1198 -14.03 81.73 -9.22
N PHE A 1199 -14.87 82.69 -9.58
CA PHE A 1199 -14.93 84.01 -8.92
C PHE A 1199 -16.07 84.00 -7.88
N GLY A 1200 -15.71 83.97 -6.60
CA GLY A 1200 -16.68 83.92 -5.50
C GLY A 1200 -17.52 82.64 -5.52
N ASP A 1201 -18.83 82.80 -5.34
CA ASP A 1201 -19.82 81.71 -5.34
C ASP A 1201 -20.46 81.46 -6.72
N ALA A 1202 -19.93 82.07 -7.78
CA ALA A 1202 -20.38 81.80 -9.15
C ALA A 1202 -19.88 80.43 -9.66
N GLU A 1203 -20.57 79.88 -10.66
CA GLU A 1203 -20.15 78.62 -11.30
C GLU A 1203 -18.70 78.70 -11.83
N PRO A 1204 -17.92 77.61 -11.74
CA PRO A 1204 -16.51 77.62 -12.11
C PRO A 1204 -16.34 77.91 -13.59
N ILE A 1205 -15.59 78.97 -13.88
CA ILE A 1205 -15.27 79.45 -15.24
C ILE A 1205 -14.39 78.44 -15.98
N TYR A 1206 -13.61 77.66 -15.22
CA TYR A 1206 -12.73 76.64 -15.77
C TYR A 1206 -12.63 75.45 -14.80
N GLU A 1207 -12.89 74.24 -15.29
CA GLU A 1207 -12.64 72.98 -14.59
C GLU A 1207 -11.87 72.01 -15.48
N ASN A 1208 -10.75 71.49 -14.99
CA ASN A 1208 -9.95 70.49 -15.70
C ASN A 1208 -9.53 69.38 -14.73
N LYS A 1209 -9.77 68.13 -15.12
CA LYS A 1209 -9.33 66.93 -14.42
C LYS A 1209 -8.21 66.26 -15.21
N ALA A 1210 -7.01 66.20 -14.63
CA ALA A 1210 -5.89 65.47 -15.18
C ALA A 1210 -5.72 64.15 -14.42
N ASP A 1211 -5.87 63.02 -15.12
CA ASP A 1211 -5.47 61.72 -14.59
C ASP A 1211 -3.94 61.60 -14.74
N LEU A 1212 -3.23 61.42 -13.62
CA LEU A 1212 -1.76 61.55 -13.57
C LEU A 1212 -1.04 60.27 -14.02
N TYR A 1213 -1.77 59.16 -14.19
CA TYR A 1213 -1.28 57.87 -14.67
C TYR A 1213 -2.36 57.22 -15.54
N ALA A 1214 -2.07 56.95 -16.82
CA ALA A 1214 -2.92 56.20 -17.75
C ALA A 1214 -2.26 54.86 -18.11
#